data_AF-A0A7L4PKS0-F1
#
_entry.id   AF-A0A7L4PKS0-F1
#
_cell.length_a   1.000
_cell.length_b   1.000
_cell.length_c   1.000
_cell.angle_alpha   90.00
_cell.angle_beta   90.00
_cell.angle_gamma   90.00
#
_symmetry.space_group_name_H-M   'P 1'
#
loop_
_entity.id
_entity.type
_entity.pdbx_description
1 polymer ?
#
loop_
_entity_poly.entity_id
_entity_poly.type
_entity_poly.pdbx_seq_one_letter_code
_entity_poly.pdbx_strand_id
1 'polypeptide(L)'
;MAPDLKSKYSTIADNGNAIEVLDYLYELYDSIPIPSVIINQDYIIHEASQQFLDAFDYERNEVIGKNFIDFIDPENKTIFLNSITKLKNFDSIFGIEFQILKKDRFKVDVSFSAKIGNKFAEDSTDIFCILEDISYRKAYEKNLEMKNSEMALLLDNIGLHVWCLKDKETYGIVNKAHASFLGYSKDYLDNRNLNDFLPKEIAEIYIEGNNKVFSQKKTLTMKEWALDYKGEKRLLKISKTPILNSNGDVGYVLCIGSDITDLKNVEEVLKENQERIRCLVEGSIDAIWASTKEGIIVEANQAAADMLGCSLKDLIGKNITDFYVNPEDRLSFRGEVEKKKSVKGYEVKLKRRDGITLDCLFSSSIWTNSNNEILGYIGIVHDITYIKKTNKELSDSRHLLQNIIDSLPDATFSIDKGGKVLSWNKKIEKMTGIKSEEIIGKGNYEHSIPFYGERRPGLVDLILNTQEDFEKKYGNLKKCDDTIEGESNVFDSKGNIVHVWAKATVLRDNSGKVIGAIESIRDITEGKLVENELKKVYTAIDQGPGIIVITDLNGNIEYVNPKFTEVTGYNFEEIRGENPRILKSKYLPQEFYKSLWDTISSGSTWKGEFHNRKKDGDYYWEYATIAPVRNNVGEIINYIKVSEDITMKKKVKKQIDENIEYFAHLIDHIRNPLAILSGFIQVKVEEGKTKERLLRQVDRIEEIIKMLDKGWMDTEDTKRFLKKYG
;
A
#
# COMPACT_ATOMS: atom_id res chain seq x y z
N MET A 1 27.62 3.02 -112.47
CA MET A 1 28.31 2.76 -113.75
C MET A 1 29.14 3.98 -114.07
N ALA A 2 30.43 3.96 -113.72
CA ALA A 2 31.35 5.05 -114.09
C ALA A 2 31.80 4.83 -115.54
N PRO A 3 31.72 5.83 -116.44
CA PRO A 3 32.33 5.71 -117.77
C PRO A 3 33.83 5.49 -117.59
N ASP A 4 34.46 4.70 -118.47
CA ASP A 4 35.92 4.54 -118.49
C ASP A 4 36.57 5.86 -118.93
N LEU A 5 36.69 6.78 -117.97
CA LEU A 5 37.28 8.11 -118.08
C LEU A 5 38.75 8.02 -118.54
N LYS A 6 39.44 6.91 -118.27
CA LYS A 6 40.82 6.71 -118.74
C LYS A 6 40.87 6.45 -120.25
N SER A 7 39.94 5.65 -120.76
CA SER A 7 39.77 5.39 -122.19
C SER A 7 39.41 6.67 -122.97
N LYS A 8 38.49 7.48 -122.46
CA LYS A 8 38.06 8.74 -123.13
C LYS A 8 39.20 9.77 -123.20
N TYR A 9 40.01 9.89 -122.14
CA TYR A 9 41.16 10.81 -122.08
C TYR A 9 42.30 10.43 -123.04
N SER A 10 42.62 9.14 -123.16
CA SER A 10 43.66 8.65 -124.08
C SER A 10 43.35 9.02 -125.53
N THR A 11 42.10 8.87 -125.95
CA THR A 11 41.65 9.15 -127.32
C THR A 11 41.66 10.64 -127.66
N ILE A 12 41.40 11.51 -126.67
CA ILE A 12 41.38 12.96 -126.83
C ILE A 12 42.80 13.55 -126.84
N ALA A 13 43.70 13.00 -126.01
CA ALA A 13 45.10 13.42 -125.95
C ALA A 13 45.88 13.10 -127.25
N ASP A 14 45.58 11.97 -127.91
CA ASP A 14 46.23 11.57 -129.16
C ASP A 14 45.78 12.37 -130.39
N ASN A 15 44.58 12.98 -130.36
CA ASN A 15 44.02 13.75 -131.47
C ASN A 15 44.45 15.24 -131.52
N GLY A 16 45.26 15.70 -130.54
CA GLY A 16 45.92 17.01 -130.59
C GLY A 16 45.00 18.25 -130.59
N ASN A 17 43.71 18.10 -130.32
CA ASN A 17 42.77 19.22 -130.29
C ASN A 17 42.61 19.73 -128.85
N ALA A 18 43.28 20.83 -128.52
CA ALA A 18 43.27 21.43 -127.17
C ALA A 18 41.85 21.74 -126.65
N ILE A 19 40.88 21.96 -127.55
CA ILE A 19 39.49 22.24 -127.22
C ILE A 19 38.79 21.00 -126.62
N GLU A 20 39.03 19.81 -127.17
CA GLU A 20 38.39 18.58 -126.68
C GLU A 20 38.94 18.15 -125.30
N VAL A 21 40.23 18.42 -125.02
CA VAL A 21 40.82 18.18 -123.69
C VAL A 21 40.22 19.12 -122.64
N LEU A 22 39.99 20.39 -123.01
CA LEU A 22 39.34 21.37 -122.15
C LEU A 22 37.90 20.97 -121.85
N ASP A 23 37.10 20.64 -122.87
CA ASP A 23 35.71 20.20 -122.70
C ASP A 23 35.60 18.95 -121.79
N TYR A 24 36.56 18.03 -121.90
CA TYR A 24 36.62 16.84 -121.05
C TYR A 24 37.00 17.14 -119.59
N LEU A 25 37.91 18.10 -119.34
CA LEU A 25 38.24 18.54 -117.99
C LEU A 25 37.06 19.29 -117.35
N TYR A 26 36.28 20.04 -118.13
CA TYR A 26 35.02 20.63 -117.68
C TYR A 26 33.96 19.56 -117.35
N GLU A 27 33.80 18.52 -118.18
CA GLU A 27 32.95 17.36 -117.85
C GLU A 27 33.38 16.70 -116.53
N LEU A 28 34.69 16.56 -116.28
CA LEU A 28 35.23 15.98 -115.04
C LEU A 28 34.93 16.86 -113.82
N TYR A 29 35.07 18.17 -113.95
CA TYR A 29 34.74 19.12 -112.88
C TYR A 29 33.25 19.09 -112.52
N ASP A 30 32.35 19.10 -113.52
CA ASP A 30 30.90 19.00 -113.30
C ASP A 30 30.46 17.60 -112.79
N SER A 31 31.32 16.59 -112.92
CA SER A 31 31.08 15.24 -112.39
C SER A 31 31.50 15.03 -110.92
N ILE A 32 32.13 16.03 -110.29
CA ILE A 32 32.52 15.95 -108.87
C ILE A 32 31.24 15.93 -108.00
N PRO A 33 31.02 14.89 -107.17
CA PRO A 33 29.78 14.75 -106.39
C PRO A 33 29.75 15.66 -105.14
N ILE A 34 30.44 16.81 -105.19
CA ILE A 34 30.58 17.75 -104.08
C ILE A 34 30.41 19.17 -104.64
N PRO A 35 29.62 20.04 -103.99
CA PRO A 35 29.53 21.44 -104.34
C PRO A 35 30.91 22.11 -104.44
N SER A 36 31.29 22.55 -105.63
CA SER A 36 32.54 23.27 -105.87
C SER A 36 32.34 24.55 -106.70
N VAL A 37 33.20 25.53 -106.44
CA VAL A 37 33.28 26.80 -107.20
C VAL A 37 34.74 27.17 -107.47
N ILE A 38 34.97 27.86 -108.58
CA ILE A 38 36.27 28.44 -108.92
C ILE A 38 36.14 29.96 -108.80
N ILE A 39 37.00 30.56 -107.98
CA ILE A 39 37.03 32.00 -107.74
C ILE A 39 38.39 32.60 -108.09
N ASN A 40 38.44 33.86 -108.50
CA ASN A 40 39.70 34.58 -108.70
C ASN A 40 40.23 35.24 -107.41
N GLN A 41 41.32 35.99 -107.52
CA GLN A 41 41.94 36.72 -106.41
C GLN A 41 41.04 37.81 -105.79
N ASP A 42 40.08 38.34 -106.56
CA ASP A 42 39.06 39.29 -106.09
C ASP A 42 37.79 38.59 -105.55
N TYR A 43 37.84 37.27 -105.41
CA TYR A 43 36.77 36.38 -104.95
C TYR A 43 35.54 36.33 -105.87
N ILE A 44 35.70 36.74 -107.13
CA ILE A 44 34.63 36.66 -108.13
C ILE A 44 34.54 35.22 -108.65
N ILE A 45 33.32 34.67 -108.70
CA ILE A 45 33.07 33.31 -109.16
C ILE A 45 33.15 33.24 -110.68
N HIS A 46 34.12 32.48 -111.18
CA HIS A 46 34.30 32.20 -112.61
C HIS A 46 33.51 30.98 -113.06
N GLU A 47 33.46 29.95 -112.22
CA GLU A 47 32.83 28.67 -112.53
C GLU A 47 32.15 28.13 -111.28
N ALA A 48 30.98 27.50 -111.43
CA ALA A 48 30.28 26.81 -110.35
C ALA A 48 29.81 25.45 -110.87
N SER A 49 30.10 24.39 -110.13
CA SER A 49 29.63 23.04 -110.43
C SER A 49 28.11 22.95 -110.35
N GLN A 50 27.51 22.00 -111.08
CA GLN A 50 26.06 21.76 -110.99
C GLN A 50 25.63 21.38 -109.56
N GLN A 51 26.47 20.66 -108.82
CA GLN A 51 26.21 20.27 -107.43
C GLN A 51 26.17 21.49 -106.50
N PHE A 52 26.95 22.54 -106.76
CA PHE A 52 26.86 23.80 -106.02
C PHE A 52 25.54 24.53 -106.30
N LEU A 53 25.15 24.60 -107.56
CA LEU A 53 23.89 25.22 -107.97
C LEU A 53 22.69 24.49 -107.34
N ASP A 54 22.67 23.16 -107.40
CA ASP A 54 21.62 22.32 -106.83
C ASP A 54 21.61 22.36 -105.29
N ALA A 55 22.78 22.33 -104.63
CA ALA A 55 22.85 22.33 -103.17
C ALA A 55 22.39 23.64 -102.54
N PHE A 56 22.65 24.78 -103.21
CA PHE A 56 22.32 26.12 -102.70
C PHE A 56 21.13 26.79 -103.40
N ASP A 57 20.45 26.07 -104.30
CA ASP A 57 19.25 26.48 -105.04
C ASP A 57 19.42 27.73 -105.93
N TYR A 58 20.61 27.91 -106.52
CA TYR A 58 20.91 29.04 -107.41
C TYR A 58 20.96 28.61 -108.88
N GLU A 59 20.57 29.50 -109.79
CA GLU A 59 20.83 29.29 -111.22
C GLU A 59 22.23 29.79 -111.61
N ARG A 60 22.84 29.18 -112.63
CA ARG A 60 24.23 29.48 -113.04
C ARG A 60 24.45 30.97 -113.35
N ASN A 61 23.50 31.61 -114.03
CA ASN A 61 23.50 33.04 -114.36
C ASN A 61 23.42 33.98 -113.12
N GLU A 62 22.94 33.49 -111.98
CA GLU A 62 22.83 34.24 -110.73
C GLU A 62 24.13 34.22 -109.91
N VAL A 63 24.99 33.23 -110.16
CA VAL A 63 26.23 32.97 -109.40
C VAL A 63 27.47 33.46 -110.13
N ILE A 64 27.58 33.20 -111.44
CA ILE A 64 28.77 33.56 -112.22
C ILE A 64 28.93 35.09 -112.30
N GLY A 65 30.14 35.59 -112.02
CA GLY A 65 30.47 37.02 -112.02
C GLY A 65 30.09 37.76 -110.73
N LYS A 66 29.50 37.08 -109.73
CA LYS A 66 29.25 37.64 -108.39
C LYS A 66 30.42 37.37 -107.45
N ASN A 67 30.51 38.15 -106.38
CA ASN A 67 31.52 37.91 -105.35
C ASN A 67 31.07 36.75 -104.45
N PHE A 68 31.93 35.77 -104.21
CA PHE A 68 31.63 34.63 -103.36
C PHE A 68 31.23 35.04 -101.92
N ILE A 69 31.76 36.17 -101.42
CA ILE A 69 31.42 36.74 -100.12
C ILE A 69 29.93 37.11 -100.02
N ASP A 70 29.25 37.38 -101.14
CA ASP A 70 27.82 37.72 -101.15
C ASP A 70 26.93 36.52 -100.79
N PHE A 71 27.44 35.30 -100.97
CA PHE A 71 26.74 34.06 -100.64
C PHE A 71 27.04 33.58 -99.20
N ILE A 72 27.97 34.23 -98.49
CA ILE A 72 28.31 33.87 -97.11
C ILE A 72 27.45 34.67 -96.15
N ASP A 73 26.99 34.02 -95.07
CA ASP A 73 26.25 34.70 -94.02
C ASP A 73 27.05 35.91 -93.47
N PRO A 74 26.42 37.09 -93.28
CA PRO A 74 27.10 38.29 -92.84
C PRO A 74 27.95 38.12 -91.57
N GLU A 75 27.53 37.28 -90.62
CA GLU A 75 28.26 37.04 -89.38
C GLU A 75 29.53 36.21 -89.59
N ASN A 76 29.58 35.41 -90.67
CA ASN A 76 30.71 34.55 -90.97
C ASN A 76 31.67 35.09 -92.04
N LYS A 77 31.38 36.25 -92.66
CA LYS A 77 32.26 36.88 -93.67
C LYS A 77 33.70 37.07 -93.18
N THR A 78 33.86 37.46 -91.91
CA THR A 78 35.18 37.64 -91.29
C THR A 78 35.95 36.33 -91.17
N ILE A 79 35.26 35.22 -90.86
CA ILE A 79 35.88 33.88 -90.74
C ILE A 79 36.41 33.44 -92.11
N PHE A 80 35.61 33.63 -93.16
CA PHE A 80 36.03 33.35 -94.53
C PHE A 80 37.22 34.21 -94.94
N LEU A 81 37.15 35.54 -94.79
CA LEU A 81 38.23 36.45 -95.18
C LEU A 81 39.56 36.17 -94.46
N ASN A 82 39.50 35.88 -93.15
CA ASN A 82 40.68 35.50 -92.37
C ASN A 82 41.25 34.13 -92.76
N SER A 83 40.42 33.26 -93.33
CA SER A 83 40.83 31.91 -93.72
C SER A 83 41.35 31.87 -95.16
N ILE A 84 40.69 32.54 -96.10
CA ILE A 84 41.10 32.65 -97.51
C ILE A 84 42.42 33.41 -97.64
N THR A 85 42.70 34.41 -96.78
CA THR A 85 44.00 35.12 -96.77
C THR A 85 45.17 34.21 -96.39
N LYS A 86 44.93 33.11 -95.66
CA LYS A 86 45.96 32.10 -95.36
C LYS A 86 46.42 31.35 -96.60
N LEU A 87 45.64 31.33 -97.69
CA LEU A 87 46.07 30.75 -98.96
C LEU A 87 47.31 31.43 -99.55
N LYS A 88 47.58 32.69 -99.19
CA LYS A 88 48.82 33.38 -99.58
C LYS A 88 50.08 32.71 -99.00
N ASN A 89 49.95 32.09 -97.83
CA ASN A 89 51.06 31.46 -97.11
C ASN A 89 51.05 29.93 -97.24
N PHE A 90 49.89 29.33 -97.51
CA PHE A 90 49.68 27.89 -97.62
C PHE A 90 48.96 27.59 -98.92
N ASP A 91 49.52 26.75 -99.81
CA ASP A 91 48.92 26.46 -101.14
C ASP A 91 47.51 25.83 -101.06
N SER A 92 47.04 25.43 -99.86
CA SER A 92 45.69 24.89 -99.59
C SER A 92 45.22 25.16 -98.16
N ILE A 93 43.90 25.30 -97.97
CA ILE A 93 43.19 25.34 -96.68
C ILE A 93 42.09 24.28 -96.66
N PHE A 94 41.86 23.65 -95.50
CA PHE A 94 40.89 22.56 -95.36
C PHE A 94 40.02 22.76 -94.12
N GLY A 95 38.75 22.37 -94.22
CA GLY A 95 37.89 22.14 -93.06
C GLY A 95 37.40 23.39 -92.34
N ILE A 96 37.28 24.54 -93.02
CA ILE A 96 36.84 25.79 -92.39
C ILE A 96 35.32 25.82 -92.37
N GLU A 97 34.72 25.88 -91.19
CA GLU A 97 33.27 25.83 -91.05
C GLU A 97 32.65 27.21 -90.99
N PHE A 98 31.68 27.48 -91.87
CA PHE A 98 30.86 28.68 -91.84
C PHE A 98 29.50 28.44 -92.49
N GLN A 99 28.62 29.44 -92.43
CA GLN A 99 27.29 29.34 -93.04
C GLN A 99 27.23 30.05 -94.39
N ILE A 100 26.64 29.38 -95.37
CA ILE A 100 26.29 29.93 -96.68
C ILE A 100 24.79 30.12 -96.78
N LEU A 101 24.40 31.16 -97.50
CA LEU A 101 23.01 31.49 -97.80
C LEU A 101 22.58 30.77 -99.08
N LYS A 102 21.45 30.09 -98.99
CA LYS A 102 20.68 29.65 -100.16
C LYS A 102 19.94 30.82 -100.80
N LYS A 103 19.40 30.61 -102.01
CA LYS A 103 18.58 31.61 -102.74
C LYS A 103 17.40 32.15 -101.92
N ASP A 104 16.75 31.31 -101.13
CA ASP A 104 15.64 31.66 -100.23
C ASP A 104 16.10 32.31 -98.90
N ARG A 105 17.42 32.56 -98.75
CA ARG A 105 18.11 33.03 -97.55
C ARG A 105 18.18 32.02 -96.40
N PHE A 106 17.87 30.75 -96.63
CA PHE A 106 18.11 29.71 -95.64
C PHE A 106 19.63 29.52 -95.45
N LYS A 107 20.05 29.32 -94.20
CA LYS A 107 21.47 29.15 -93.85
C LYS A 107 21.84 27.67 -93.87
N VAL A 108 22.92 27.32 -94.56
CA VAL A 108 23.48 25.96 -94.62
C VAL A 108 24.87 25.99 -94.00
N ASP A 109 25.14 25.10 -93.05
CA ASP A 109 26.48 24.94 -92.48
C ASP A 109 27.35 24.16 -93.45
N VAL A 110 28.45 24.76 -93.88
CA VAL A 110 29.38 24.17 -94.85
C VAL A 110 30.78 24.04 -94.26
N SER A 111 31.46 22.96 -94.60
CA SER A 111 32.92 22.83 -94.45
C SER A 111 33.58 23.24 -95.76
N PHE A 112 34.29 24.35 -95.72
CA PHE A 112 34.96 24.96 -96.85
C PHE A 112 36.43 24.55 -96.89
N SER A 113 36.85 24.08 -98.05
CA SER A 113 38.25 23.79 -98.36
C SER A 113 38.61 24.48 -99.67
N ALA A 114 39.79 25.05 -99.77
CA ALA A 114 40.22 25.72 -100.99
C ALA A 114 41.70 25.47 -101.31
N LYS A 115 42.04 25.47 -102.59
CA LYS A 115 43.39 25.22 -103.09
C LYS A 115 43.68 26.07 -104.32
N ILE A 116 44.91 26.57 -104.45
CA ILE A 116 45.34 27.33 -105.62
C ILE A 116 45.56 26.36 -106.81
N GLY A 117 44.89 26.61 -107.93
CA GLY A 117 44.84 25.71 -109.09
C GLY A 117 45.96 25.89 -110.11
N ASN A 118 46.34 27.13 -110.45
CA ASN A 118 47.34 27.39 -111.51
C ASN A 118 48.25 28.58 -111.16
N LYS A 119 49.57 28.38 -111.22
CA LYS A 119 50.61 29.38 -110.85
C LYS A 119 51.38 29.95 -112.06
N PHE A 120 51.03 29.56 -113.29
CA PHE A 120 51.86 29.78 -114.49
C PHE A 120 51.25 30.66 -115.61
N ALA A 121 50.16 31.38 -115.36
CA ALA A 121 49.69 32.45 -116.25
C ALA A 121 49.86 33.80 -115.54
N GLU A 122 50.54 34.77 -116.18
CA GLU A 122 50.92 36.05 -115.56
C GLU A 122 49.73 36.97 -115.19
N ASP A 123 48.49 36.67 -115.61
CA ASP A 123 47.33 37.57 -115.44
C ASP A 123 46.08 36.98 -114.72
N SER A 124 46.08 35.75 -114.20
CA SER A 124 45.00 35.28 -113.30
C SER A 124 45.38 34.05 -112.46
N THR A 125 45.04 34.05 -111.17
CA THR A 125 45.20 32.88 -110.27
C THR A 125 43.82 32.37 -109.87
N ASP A 126 43.49 31.16 -110.31
CA ASP A 126 42.25 30.49 -109.96
C ASP A 126 42.38 29.75 -108.62
N ILE A 127 41.39 29.94 -107.75
CA ILE A 127 41.24 29.26 -106.47
C ILE A 127 40.09 28.27 -106.58
N PHE A 128 40.41 27.00 -106.42
CA PHE A 128 39.45 25.91 -106.42
C PHE A 128 38.88 25.74 -105.01
N CYS A 129 37.57 25.84 -104.87
CA CYS A 129 36.87 25.76 -103.60
C CYS A 129 35.90 24.57 -103.60
N ILE A 130 35.91 23.80 -102.52
CA ILE A 130 35.01 22.68 -102.24
C ILE A 130 34.22 23.00 -100.99
N LEU A 131 32.92 22.70 -101.02
CA LEU A 131 31.98 22.92 -99.95
C LEU A 131 31.25 21.63 -99.61
N GLU A 132 31.42 21.15 -98.40
CA GLU A 132 30.73 19.98 -97.86
C GLU A 132 29.61 20.43 -96.91
N ASP A 133 28.37 20.00 -97.12
CA ASP A 133 27.27 20.26 -96.18
C ASP A 133 27.48 19.47 -94.88
N ILE A 134 27.57 20.19 -93.76
CA ILE A 134 27.77 19.62 -92.41
C ILE A 134 26.59 19.89 -91.47
N SER A 135 25.44 20.37 -91.98
CA SER A 135 24.27 20.70 -91.16
C SER A 135 23.75 19.49 -90.36
N TYR A 136 23.77 18.29 -90.94
CA TYR A 136 23.36 17.06 -90.24
C TYR A 136 24.29 16.73 -89.05
N ARG A 137 25.61 16.89 -89.24
CA ARG A 137 26.61 16.61 -88.19
C ARG A 137 26.43 17.54 -86.99
N LYS A 138 26.31 18.86 -87.24
CA LYS A 138 26.09 19.84 -86.17
C LYS A 138 24.76 19.64 -85.44
N ALA A 139 23.69 19.30 -86.16
CA ALA A 139 22.40 19.01 -85.53
C ALA A 139 22.47 17.78 -84.61
N TYR A 140 23.22 16.75 -85.01
CA TYR A 140 23.43 15.55 -84.20
C TYR A 140 24.24 15.84 -82.93
N GLU A 141 25.36 16.57 -83.04
CA GLU A 141 26.20 16.97 -81.90
C GLU A 141 25.39 17.78 -80.88
N LYS A 142 24.62 18.77 -81.35
CA LYS A 142 23.75 19.58 -80.48
C LYS A 142 22.66 18.74 -79.80
N ASN A 143 22.05 17.78 -80.51
CA ASN A 143 21.06 16.88 -79.92
C ASN A 143 21.67 16.00 -78.82
N LEU A 144 22.89 15.52 -79.04
CA LEU A 144 23.62 14.69 -78.08
C LEU A 144 23.99 15.50 -76.82
N GLU A 145 24.49 16.72 -76.98
CA GLU A 145 24.76 17.64 -75.85
C GLU A 145 23.48 17.95 -75.05
N MET A 146 22.37 18.24 -75.75
CA MET A 146 21.08 18.51 -75.11
C MET A 146 20.59 17.30 -74.32
N LYS A 147 20.61 16.11 -74.93
CA LYS A 147 20.21 14.86 -74.25
C LYS A 147 21.09 14.53 -73.05
N ASN A 148 22.41 14.72 -73.17
CA ASN A 148 23.34 14.50 -72.05
C ASN A 148 23.06 15.47 -70.90
N SER A 149 22.77 16.74 -71.22
CA SER A 149 22.41 17.77 -70.22
C SER A 149 21.09 17.46 -69.54
N GLU A 150 20.06 17.06 -70.30
CA GLU A 150 18.77 16.63 -69.77
C GLU A 150 18.92 15.42 -68.84
N MET A 151 19.69 14.41 -69.24
CA MET A 151 19.94 13.22 -68.42
C MET A 151 20.65 13.56 -67.12
N ALA A 152 21.65 14.46 -67.16
CA ALA A 152 22.34 14.91 -65.97
C ALA A 152 21.39 15.61 -64.97
N LEU A 153 20.51 16.49 -65.47
CA LEU A 153 19.51 17.17 -64.65
C LEU A 153 18.47 16.23 -64.04
N LEU A 154 18.02 15.22 -64.79
CA LEU A 154 17.10 14.21 -64.28
C LEU A 154 17.73 13.40 -63.16
N LEU A 155 18.97 12.92 -63.35
CA LEU A 155 19.68 12.14 -62.34
C LEU A 155 19.91 12.94 -61.05
N ASP A 156 20.30 14.21 -61.16
CA ASP A 156 20.64 15.04 -59.99
C ASP A 156 19.41 15.57 -59.23
N ASN A 157 18.22 15.57 -59.84
CA ASN A 157 16.97 15.90 -59.16
C ASN A 157 16.25 14.68 -58.54
N ILE A 158 16.73 13.45 -58.78
CA ILE A 158 16.21 12.27 -58.09
C ILE A 158 16.70 12.30 -56.64
N GLY A 159 15.75 12.34 -55.70
CA GLY A 159 16.04 12.30 -54.25
C GLY A 159 16.50 10.95 -53.72
N LEU A 160 16.50 9.90 -54.56
CA LEU A 160 17.09 8.59 -54.25
C LEU A 160 18.57 8.56 -54.59
N HIS A 161 19.30 7.66 -53.95
CA HIS A 161 20.72 7.43 -54.25
C HIS A 161 20.82 6.68 -55.57
N VAL A 162 21.50 7.23 -56.56
CA VAL A 162 21.70 6.58 -57.86
C VAL A 162 23.19 6.60 -58.19
N TRP A 163 23.75 5.42 -58.44
CA TRP A 163 25.11 5.29 -58.94
C TRP A 163 25.25 4.10 -59.89
N CYS A 164 26.23 4.18 -60.76
CA CYS A 164 26.64 3.05 -61.59
C CYS A 164 27.95 2.47 -61.04
N LEU A 165 28.13 1.17 -61.20
CA LEU A 165 29.40 0.48 -60.99
C LEU A 165 29.93 0.04 -62.35
N LYS A 166 31.16 0.44 -62.69
CA LYS A 166 31.85 -0.01 -63.91
C LYS A 166 32.37 -1.44 -63.75
N ASP A 167 32.86 -1.73 -62.55
CA ASP A 167 33.31 -3.04 -62.12
C ASP A 167 32.94 -3.21 -60.63
N LYS A 168 33.37 -4.31 -60.01
CA LYS A 168 33.09 -4.64 -58.60
C LYS A 168 33.57 -3.59 -57.59
N GLU A 169 34.54 -2.75 -57.97
CA GLU A 169 35.29 -1.85 -57.09
C GLU A 169 35.19 -0.37 -57.49
N THR A 170 34.78 -0.06 -58.71
CA THR A 170 34.86 1.29 -59.27
C THR A 170 33.49 1.86 -59.59
N TYR A 171 33.20 3.06 -59.07
CA TYR A 171 32.02 3.83 -59.48
C TYR A 171 32.13 4.28 -60.93
N GLY A 172 30.98 4.46 -61.57
CA GLY A 172 30.83 5.11 -62.87
C GLY A 172 30.29 6.51 -62.65
N ILE A 173 29.02 6.72 -63.03
CA ILE A 173 28.28 7.96 -62.78
C ILE A 173 27.61 7.86 -61.41
N VAL A 174 27.70 8.92 -60.60
CA VAL A 174 26.91 9.08 -59.37
C VAL A 174 25.97 10.29 -59.48
N ASN A 175 24.83 10.25 -58.81
CA ASN A 175 23.95 11.41 -58.71
C ASN A 175 24.27 12.26 -57.47
N LYS A 176 23.78 13.50 -57.48
CA LYS A 176 23.95 14.45 -56.38
C LYS A 176 23.51 13.90 -55.01
N ALA A 177 22.41 13.13 -54.95
CA ALA A 177 21.91 12.58 -53.69
C ALA A 177 22.88 11.56 -53.08
N HIS A 178 23.41 10.64 -53.89
CA HIS A 178 24.40 9.66 -53.44
C HIS A 178 25.71 10.30 -52.99
N ALA A 179 26.19 11.28 -53.76
CA ALA A 179 27.42 12.00 -53.41
C ALA A 179 27.28 12.79 -52.10
N SER A 180 26.16 13.51 -51.93
CA SER A 180 25.87 14.28 -50.71
C SER A 180 25.75 13.39 -49.48
N PHE A 181 25.18 12.20 -49.62
CA PHE A 181 25.08 11.22 -48.54
C PHE A 181 26.44 10.77 -48.02
N LEU A 182 27.40 10.54 -48.92
CA LEU A 182 28.77 10.16 -48.57
C LEU A 182 29.64 11.38 -48.16
N GLY A 183 29.16 12.60 -48.38
CA GLY A 183 29.87 13.84 -48.01
C GLY A 183 30.88 14.32 -49.05
N TYR A 184 30.80 13.82 -50.28
CA TYR A 184 31.70 14.18 -51.36
C TYR A 184 30.96 14.92 -52.48
N SER A 185 31.71 15.61 -53.34
CA SER A 185 31.15 16.12 -54.59
C SER A 185 30.96 14.99 -55.60
N LYS A 186 29.99 15.15 -56.50
CA LYS A 186 29.75 14.22 -57.61
C LYS A 186 31.02 14.03 -58.45
N ASP A 187 31.64 15.13 -58.86
CA ASP A 187 32.87 15.11 -59.68
C ASP A 187 34.04 14.37 -59.01
N TYR A 188 34.06 14.34 -57.67
CA TYR A 188 35.10 13.61 -56.94
C TYR A 188 34.85 12.10 -56.94
N LEU A 189 33.59 11.67 -56.83
CA LEU A 189 33.20 10.26 -56.76
C LEU A 189 33.03 9.61 -58.13
N ASP A 190 32.73 10.40 -59.17
CA ASP A 190 32.61 9.90 -60.53
C ASP A 190 33.90 9.18 -60.94
N ASN A 191 33.76 7.94 -61.41
CA ASN A 191 34.86 7.09 -61.85
C ASN A 191 35.90 6.72 -60.78
N ARG A 192 35.60 6.91 -59.49
CA ARG A 192 36.54 6.63 -58.39
C ARG A 192 36.40 5.20 -57.86
N ASN A 193 37.52 4.63 -57.40
CA ASN A 193 37.53 3.30 -56.77
C ASN A 193 37.07 3.40 -55.30
N LEU A 194 36.30 2.42 -54.84
CA LEU A 194 35.78 2.33 -53.47
C LEU A 194 36.91 2.37 -52.42
N ASN A 195 38.07 1.77 -52.72
CA ASN A 195 39.22 1.74 -51.80
C ASN A 195 39.91 3.10 -51.64
N ASP A 196 39.65 4.07 -52.52
CA ASP A 196 40.32 5.38 -52.49
C ASP A 196 39.68 6.35 -51.48
N PHE A 197 38.43 6.11 -51.08
CA PHE A 197 37.69 7.01 -50.21
C PHE A 197 36.96 6.31 -49.06
N LEU A 198 36.81 4.98 -49.08
CA LEU A 198 36.29 4.21 -47.94
C LEU A 198 37.41 3.50 -47.18
N PRO A 199 37.27 3.30 -45.86
CA PRO A 199 38.13 2.40 -45.11
C PRO A 199 38.13 1.00 -45.71
N LYS A 200 39.29 0.34 -45.75
CA LYS A 200 39.48 -0.95 -46.41
C LYS A 200 38.48 -2.03 -45.97
N GLU A 201 38.21 -2.10 -44.67
CA GLU A 201 37.24 -3.05 -44.07
C GLU A 201 35.82 -2.84 -44.61
N ILE A 202 35.42 -1.59 -44.86
CA ILE A 202 34.09 -1.25 -45.38
C ILE A 202 34.04 -1.46 -46.90
N ALA A 203 35.11 -1.07 -47.61
CA ALA A 203 35.24 -1.29 -49.04
C ALA A 203 35.14 -2.79 -49.37
N GLU A 204 35.84 -3.66 -48.63
CA GLU A 204 35.80 -5.12 -48.83
C GLU A 204 34.37 -5.69 -48.70
N ILE A 205 33.60 -5.23 -47.71
CA ILE A 205 32.19 -5.63 -47.52
C ILE A 205 31.35 -5.25 -48.74
N TYR A 206 31.49 -4.01 -49.23
CA TYR A 206 30.73 -3.54 -50.39
C TYR A 206 31.16 -4.26 -51.68
N ILE A 207 32.45 -4.50 -51.87
CA ILE A 207 33.00 -5.22 -53.02
C ILE A 207 32.48 -6.67 -53.04
N GLU A 208 32.43 -7.34 -51.90
CA GLU A 208 31.85 -8.69 -51.79
C GLU A 208 30.35 -8.67 -52.15
N GLY A 209 29.60 -7.68 -51.66
CA GLY A 209 28.21 -7.46 -52.04
C GLY A 209 28.02 -7.23 -53.55
N ASN A 210 28.91 -6.46 -54.16
CA ASN A 210 28.88 -6.17 -55.60
C ASN A 210 29.21 -7.40 -56.45
N ASN A 211 30.18 -8.23 -56.03
CA ASN A 211 30.57 -9.46 -56.74
C ASN A 211 29.38 -10.41 -56.99
N LYS A 212 28.40 -10.45 -56.09
CA LYS A 212 27.20 -11.28 -56.24
C LYS A 212 26.38 -10.88 -57.47
N VAL A 213 26.29 -9.59 -57.79
CA VAL A 213 25.52 -9.09 -58.95
C VAL A 213 26.28 -9.35 -60.25
N PHE A 214 27.59 -9.09 -60.26
CA PHE A 214 28.45 -9.30 -61.42
C PHE A 214 28.54 -10.79 -61.81
N SER A 215 28.54 -11.70 -60.82
CA SER A 215 28.55 -13.15 -61.07
C SER A 215 27.19 -13.73 -61.46
N GLN A 216 26.11 -13.32 -60.79
CA GLN A 216 24.77 -13.88 -61.03
C GLN A 216 24.08 -13.29 -62.26
N LYS A 217 24.53 -12.13 -62.77
CA LYS A 217 23.96 -11.42 -63.93
C LYS A 217 22.44 -11.19 -63.81
N LYS A 218 21.94 -11.00 -62.59
CA LYS A 218 20.52 -10.72 -62.29
C LYS A 218 20.38 -9.56 -61.31
N THR A 219 19.23 -8.88 -61.36
CA THR A 219 18.90 -7.83 -60.39
C THR A 219 18.80 -8.40 -58.98
N LEU A 220 19.54 -7.82 -58.05
CA LEU A 220 19.50 -8.18 -56.63
C LEU A 220 19.00 -6.98 -55.81
N THR A 221 18.03 -7.23 -54.92
CA THR A 221 17.59 -6.26 -53.93
C THR A 221 18.03 -6.72 -52.55
N MET A 222 18.68 -5.83 -51.81
CA MET A 222 19.23 -6.12 -50.49
C MET A 222 19.11 -4.90 -49.58
N LYS A 223 19.19 -5.14 -48.28
CA LYS A 223 19.26 -4.08 -47.26
C LYS A 223 20.68 -4.08 -46.72
N GLU A 224 21.43 -3.00 -46.94
CA GLU A 224 22.81 -2.85 -46.51
C GLU A 224 22.92 -1.65 -45.57
N TRP A 225 23.69 -1.81 -44.49
CA TRP A 225 24.05 -0.68 -43.63
C TRP A 225 25.18 0.09 -44.29
N ALA A 226 24.96 1.37 -44.54
CA ALA A 226 25.95 2.29 -45.07
C ALA A 226 26.22 3.42 -44.10
N LEU A 227 27.44 3.96 -44.12
CA LEU A 227 27.78 5.15 -43.35
C LEU A 227 27.48 6.40 -44.18
N ASP A 228 26.81 7.36 -43.57
CA ASP A 228 26.69 8.71 -44.13
C ASP A 228 27.94 9.55 -43.84
N TYR A 229 27.95 10.79 -44.34
CA TYR A 229 29.06 11.74 -44.19
C TYR A 229 29.40 12.11 -42.73
N LYS A 230 28.49 11.86 -41.79
CA LYS A 230 28.73 12.06 -40.34
C LYS A 230 29.29 10.80 -39.67
N GLY A 231 29.40 9.70 -40.41
CA GLY A 231 29.74 8.39 -39.87
C GLY A 231 28.58 7.69 -39.16
N GLU A 232 27.33 8.14 -39.37
CA GLU A 232 26.15 7.48 -38.81
C GLU A 232 25.73 6.30 -39.69
N LYS A 233 25.34 5.18 -39.08
CA LYS A 233 24.83 4.01 -39.82
C LYS A 233 23.40 4.27 -40.29
N ARG A 234 23.21 4.20 -41.60
CA ARG A 234 21.92 4.32 -42.30
C ARG A 234 21.61 3.02 -43.04
N LEU A 235 20.37 2.54 -42.93
CA LEU A 235 19.92 1.32 -43.59
C LEU A 235 19.40 1.66 -44.99
N LEU A 236 20.19 1.33 -46.02
CA LEU A 236 19.81 1.53 -47.40
C LEU A 236 19.19 0.25 -47.96
N LYS A 237 17.99 0.37 -48.53
CA LYS A 237 17.42 -0.66 -49.42
C LYS A 237 17.95 -0.39 -50.82
N ILE A 238 18.84 -1.26 -51.30
CA ILE A 238 19.57 -1.09 -52.56
C ILE A 238 19.10 -2.13 -53.57
N SER A 239 18.75 -1.69 -54.77
CA SER A 239 18.54 -2.53 -55.94
C SER A 239 19.70 -2.39 -56.91
N LYS A 240 20.43 -3.48 -57.17
CA LYS A 240 21.59 -3.53 -58.05
C LYS A 240 21.20 -4.30 -59.32
N THR A 241 21.08 -3.60 -60.46
CA THR A 241 20.63 -4.16 -61.74
C THR A 241 21.78 -4.17 -62.75
N PRO A 242 22.25 -5.36 -63.19
CA PRO A 242 23.31 -5.46 -64.19
C PRO A 242 22.77 -5.12 -65.59
N ILE A 243 23.54 -4.32 -66.33
CA ILE A 243 23.28 -4.00 -67.73
C ILE A 243 24.35 -4.69 -68.56
N LEU A 244 23.89 -5.56 -69.45
CA LEU A 244 24.74 -6.47 -70.23
C LEU A 244 25.20 -5.79 -71.52
N ASN A 245 26.46 -6.06 -71.90
CA ASN A 245 26.99 -5.68 -73.20
C ASN A 245 26.56 -6.67 -74.30
N SER A 246 26.93 -6.40 -75.55
CA SER A 246 26.63 -7.25 -76.72
C SER A 246 27.17 -8.68 -76.61
N ASN A 247 28.16 -8.93 -75.74
CA ASN A 247 28.78 -10.23 -75.52
C ASN A 247 28.11 -11.02 -74.37
N GLY A 248 27.08 -10.46 -73.73
CA GLY A 248 26.38 -11.08 -72.60
C GLY A 248 27.11 -10.95 -71.26
N ASP A 249 28.16 -10.14 -71.18
CA ASP A 249 28.87 -9.81 -69.95
C ASP A 249 28.34 -8.52 -69.33
N VAL A 250 28.54 -8.36 -68.01
CA VAL A 250 28.07 -7.17 -67.30
C VAL A 250 28.95 -6.00 -67.72
N GLY A 251 28.37 -5.06 -68.47
CA GLY A 251 29.04 -3.82 -68.87
C GLY A 251 29.07 -2.80 -67.74
N TYR A 252 27.96 -2.68 -67.00
CA TYR A 252 27.85 -1.83 -65.81
C TYR A 252 26.69 -2.30 -64.93
N VAL A 253 26.68 -1.92 -63.65
CA VAL A 253 25.58 -2.20 -62.73
C VAL A 253 24.95 -0.89 -62.28
N LEU A 254 23.68 -0.69 -62.58
CA LEU A 254 22.89 0.43 -62.07
C LEU A 254 22.41 0.12 -60.66
N CYS A 255 22.75 0.98 -59.70
CA CYS A 255 22.37 0.86 -58.31
C CYS A 255 21.43 2.00 -57.92
N ILE A 256 20.30 1.64 -57.32
CA ILE A 256 19.33 2.60 -56.77
C ILE A 256 19.13 2.26 -55.29
N GLY A 257 19.40 3.22 -54.41
CA GLY A 257 19.25 3.11 -52.97
C GLY A 257 18.17 4.05 -52.42
N SER A 258 17.36 3.54 -51.50
CA SER A 258 16.46 4.35 -50.66
C SER A 258 16.82 4.17 -49.18
N ASP A 259 16.97 5.26 -48.44
CA ASP A 259 17.11 5.22 -46.98
C ASP A 259 15.77 4.82 -46.34
N ILE A 260 15.78 3.74 -45.55
CA ILE A 260 14.61 3.22 -44.82
C ILE A 260 14.83 3.20 -43.30
N THR A 261 15.86 3.90 -42.81
CA THR A 261 16.26 3.90 -41.39
C THR A 261 15.12 4.39 -40.51
N ASP A 262 14.53 5.54 -40.83
CA ASP A 262 13.46 6.13 -40.02
C ASP A 262 12.21 5.24 -39.98
N LEU A 263 11.84 4.65 -41.12
CA LEU A 263 10.71 3.71 -41.21
C LEU A 263 10.96 2.49 -40.32
N LYS A 264 12.17 1.92 -40.39
CA LYS A 264 12.56 0.75 -39.61
C LYS A 264 12.59 1.05 -38.11
N ASN A 265 13.10 2.20 -37.72
CA ASN A 265 13.12 2.67 -36.33
C ASN A 265 11.69 2.86 -35.79
N VAL A 266 10.78 3.44 -36.56
CA VAL A 266 9.36 3.58 -36.17
C VAL A 266 8.70 2.22 -35.98
N GLU A 267 8.93 1.26 -36.89
CA GLU A 267 8.41 -0.10 -36.76
C GLU A 267 8.94 -0.80 -35.49
N GLU A 268 10.24 -0.66 -35.20
CA GLU A 268 10.84 -1.27 -34.00
C GLU A 268 10.36 -0.61 -32.72
N VAL A 269 10.31 0.72 -32.65
CA VAL A 269 9.76 1.45 -31.49
C VAL A 269 8.30 1.10 -31.27
N LEU A 270 7.51 0.93 -32.33
CA LEU A 270 6.11 0.53 -32.21
C LEU A 270 5.98 -0.91 -31.69
N LYS A 271 6.81 -1.83 -32.20
CA LYS A 271 6.85 -3.22 -31.72
C LYS A 271 7.28 -3.31 -30.26
N GLU A 272 8.36 -2.62 -29.88
CA GLU A 272 8.85 -2.55 -28.50
C GLU A 272 7.80 -1.95 -27.57
N ASN A 273 7.11 -0.88 -27.97
CA ASN A 273 6.03 -0.29 -27.18
C ASN A 273 4.84 -1.25 -27.03
N GLN A 274 4.46 -1.99 -28.08
CA GLN A 274 3.40 -3.02 -27.99
C GLN A 274 3.78 -4.14 -27.03
N GLU A 275 5.00 -4.67 -27.11
CA GLU A 275 5.51 -5.70 -26.19
C GLU A 275 5.58 -5.16 -24.75
N ARG A 276 6.05 -3.93 -24.56
CA ARG A 276 6.10 -3.27 -23.25
C ARG A 276 4.72 -3.13 -22.62
N ILE A 277 3.72 -2.64 -23.37
CA ILE A 277 2.33 -2.52 -22.88
C ILE A 277 1.77 -3.88 -22.51
N ARG A 278 1.99 -4.90 -23.36
CA ARG A 278 1.54 -6.28 -23.09
C ARG A 278 2.15 -6.81 -21.79
N CYS A 279 3.44 -6.63 -21.57
CA CYS A 279 4.10 -7.06 -20.33
C CYS A 279 3.57 -6.33 -19.08
N LEU A 280 3.26 -5.04 -19.19
CA LEU A 280 2.67 -4.28 -18.08
C LEU A 280 1.25 -4.77 -17.73
N VAL A 281 0.46 -5.10 -18.75
CA VAL A 281 -0.93 -5.58 -18.58
C VAL A 281 -0.95 -7.02 -18.05
N GLU A 282 -0.14 -7.92 -18.60
CA GLU A 282 -0.08 -9.33 -18.18
C GLU A 282 0.67 -9.54 -16.86
N GLY A 283 1.63 -8.66 -16.53
CA GLY A 283 2.35 -8.69 -15.25
C GLY A 283 1.56 -8.07 -14.09
N SER A 284 0.40 -7.46 -14.36
CA SER A 284 -0.44 -6.86 -13.33
C SER A 284 -1.13 -7.93 -12.49
N ILE A 285 -1.08 -7.74 -11.17
CA ILE A 285 -1.86 -8.54 -10.20
C ILE A 285 -3.36 -8.18 -10.30
N ASP A 286 -3.65 -6.94 -10.66
CA ASP A 286 -5.03 -6.47 -10.84
C ASP A 286 -5.62 -6.99 -12.15
N ALA A 287 -6.92 -7.28 -12.10
CA ALA A 287 -7.68 -7.63 -13.27
C ALA A 287 -7.83 -6.39 -14.16
N ILE A 288 -7.36 -6.49 -15.40
CA ILE A 288 -7.46 -5.43 -16.41
C ILE A 288 -8.28 -5.95 -17.57
N TRP A 289 -9.28 -5.19 -18.00
CA TRP A 289 -10.03 -5.48 -19.21
C TRP A 289 -10.48 -4.22 -19.94
N ALA A 290 -10.72 -4.38 -21.24
CA ALA A 290 -11.42 -3.41 -22.06
C ALA A 290 -12.80 -3.97 -22.44
N SER A 291 -13.80 -3.11 -22.46
CA SER A 291 -15.18 -3.45 -22.82
C SER A 291 -15.76 -2.45 -23.81
N THR A 292 -16.68 -2.88 -24.67
CA THR A 292 -17.45 -1.98 -25.55
C THR A 292 -18.38 -1.07 -24.74
N LYS A 293 -19.02 -0.11 -25.40
CA LYS A 293 -20.10 0.72 -24.82
C LYS A 293 -21.23 -0.11 -24.20
N GLU A 294 -21.51 -1.27 -24.77
CA GLU A 294 -22.56 -2.20 -24.34
C GLU A 294 -22.09 -3.13 -23.20
N GLY A 295 -20.81 -3.03 -22.80
CA GLY A 295 -20.22 -3.83 -21.73
C GLY A 295 -19.71 -5.19 -22.16
N ILE A 296 -19.54 -5.43 -23.47
CA ILE A 296 -18.95 -6.68 -23.98
C ILE A 296 -17.44 -6.61 -23.79
N ILE A 297 -16.84 -7.57 -23.11
CA ILE A 297 -15.39 -7.61 -22.88
C ILE A 297 -14.68 -7.96 -24.20
N VAL A 298 -13.79 -7.08 -24.65
CA VAL A 298 -13.02 -7.24 -25.90
C VAL A 298 -11.59 -7.67 -25.67
N GLU A 299 -11.01 -7.24 -24.55
CA GLU A 299 -9.66 -7.64 -24.12
C GLU A 299 -9.63 -7.78 -22.60
N ALA A 300 -8.79 -8.69 -22.11
CA ALA A 300 -8.57 -8.92 -20.69
C ALA A 300 -7.19 -9.54 -20.46
N ASN A 301 -6.58 -9.29 -19.31
CA ASN A 301 -5.34 -9.95 -18.89
C ASN A 301 -5.61 -11.27 -18.16
N GLN A 302 -4.57 -12.06 -17.90
CA GLN A 302 -4.71 -13.33 -17.19
C GLN A 302 -5.29 -13.15 -15.77
N ALA A 303 -4.91 -12.09 -15.05
CA ALA A 303 -5.42 -11.81 -13.71
C ALA A 303 -6.94 -11.63 -13.67
N ALA A 304 -7.56 -11.05 -14.72
CA ALA A 304 -9.01 -10.93 -14.83
C ALA A 304 -9.71 -12.29 -14.94
N ALA A 305 -9.14 -13.20 -15.73
CA ALA A 305 -9.66 -14.56 -15.88
C ALA A 305 -9.56 -15.34 -14.56
N ASP A 306 -8.41 -15.26 -13.88
CA ASP A 306 -8.16 -15.92 -12.61
C ASP A 306 -9.07 -15.38 -11.49
N MET A 307 -9.22 -14.04 -11.40
CA MET A 307 -10.11 -13.39 -10.44
C MET A 307 -11.57 -13.83 -10.63
N LEU A 308 -12.05 -13.89 -11.87
CA LEU A 308 -13.42 -14.29 -12.19
C LEU A 308 -13.65 -15.81 -12.24
N GLY A 309 -12.57 -16.61 -12.07
CA GLY A 309 -12.63 -18.06 -12.04
C GLY A 309 -13.05 -18.66 -13.39
N CYS A 310 -12.60 -18.06 -14.50
CA CYS A 310 -12.90 -18.52 -15.85
C CYS A 310 -11.65 -18.49 -16.73
N SER A 311 -11.73 -19.06 -17.94
CA SER A 311 -10.63 -18.95 -18.91
C SER A 311 -10.72 -17.62 -19.66
N LEU A 312 -9.58 -17.10 -20.12
CA LEU A 312 -9.55 -15.85 -20.89
C LEU A 312 -10.40 -15.94 -22.16
N LYS A 313 -10.41 -17.11 -22.82
CA LYS A 313 -11.26 -17.38 -23.99
C LYS A 313 -12.76 -17.34 -23.68
N ASP A 314 -13.15 -17.76 -22.47
CA ASP A 314 -14.55 -17.70 -22.03
C ASP A 314 -14.95 -16.29 -21.62
N LEU A 315 -14.00 -15.47 -21.18
CA LEU A 315 -14.22 -14.11 -20.69
C LEU A 315 -14.42 -13.13 -21.85
N ILE A 316 -13.60 -13.24 -22.91
CA ILE A 316 -13.75 -12.41 -24.10
C ILE A 316 -15.09 -12.69 -24.79
N GLY A 317 -15.82 -11.62 -25.12
CA GLY A 317 -17.16 -11.67 -25.73
C GLY A 317 -18.32 -11.80 -24.75
N LYS A 318 -18.06 -11.97 -23.44
CA LYS A 318 -19.11 -11.94 -22.42
C LYS A 318 -19.47 -10.52 -22.01
N ASN A 319 -20.70 -10.34 -21.52
CA ASN A 319 -21.10 -9.08 -20.96
C ASN A 319 -20.59 -8.98 -19.51
N ILE A 320 -19.90 -7.90 -19.19
CA ILE A 320 -19.36 -7.66 -17.86
C ILE A 320 -20.44 -7.63 -16.77
N THR A 321 -21.67 -7.25 -17.13
CA THR A 321 -22.81 -7.16 -16.21
C THR A 321 -23.17 -8.53 -15.60
N ASP A 322 -22.87 -9.63 -16.30
CA ASP A 322 -23.13 -11.00 -15.82
C ASP A 322 -22.30 -11.35 -14.57
N PHE A 323 -21.19 -10.65 -14.36
CA PHE A 323 -20.30 -10.82 -13.22
C PHE A 323 -20.63 -9.86 -12.06
N TYR A 324 -21.61 -8.98 -12.18
CA TYR A 324 -22.02 -8.12 -11.07
C TYR A 324 -22.99 -8.87 -10.16
N VAL A 325 -22.84 -8.72 -8.84
CA VAL A 325 -23.84 -9.25 -7.88
C VAL A 325 -25.18 -8.52 -8.06
N ASN A 326 -25.11 -7.20 -8.23
CA ASN A 326 -26.25 -6.36 -8.55
C ASN A 326 -26.04 -5.70 -9.94
N PRO A 327 -26.78 -6.12 -10.97
CA PRO A 327 -26.68 -5.55 -12.31
C PRO A 327 -26.89 -4.01 -12.37
N GLU A 328 -27.68 -3.43 -11.46
CA GLU A 328 -27.92 -1.99 -11.44
C GLU A 328 -26.67 -1.16 -11.07
N ASP A 329 -25.74 -1.75 -10.30
CA ASP A 329 -24.48 -1.08 -9.93
C ASP A 329 -23.64 -0.79 -11.20
N ARG A 330 -23.78 -1.61 -12.25
CA ARG A 330 -23.11 -1.38 -13.53
C ARG A 330 -23.66 -0.13 -14.24
N LEU A 331 -24.98 0.08 -14.21
CA LEU A 331 -25.61 1.25 -14.83
C LEU A 331 -25.16 2.54 -14.14
N SER A 332 -25.16 2.53 -12.80
CA SER A 332 -24.70 3.65 -11.98
C SER A 332 -23.22 3.96 -12.21
N PHE A 333 -22.37 2.93 -12.23
CA PHE A 333 -20.94 3.07 -12.52
C PHE A 333 -20.68 3.63 -13.91
N ARG A 334 -21.38 3.12 -14.94
CA ARG A 334 -21.26 3.62 -16.31
C ARG A 334 -21.60 5.11 -16.40
N GLY A 335 -22.70 5.54 -15.79
CA GLY A 335 -23.10 6.94 -15.77
C GLY A 335 -22.06 7.86 -15.12
N GLU A 336 -21.42 7.40 -14.05
CA GLU A 336 -20.30 8.11 -13.42
C GLU A 336 -19.07 8.23 -14.33
N VAL A 337 -18.67 7.13 -14.99
CA VAL A 337 -17.50 7.10 -15.88
C VAL A 337 -17.71 8.00 -17.10
N GLU A 338 -18.90 7.99 -17.70
CA GLU A 338 -19.23 8.87 -18.84
C GLU A 338 -19.22 10.34 -18.43
N LYS A 339 -19.79 10.68 -17.26
CA LYS A 339 -19.84 12.05 -16.75
C LYS A 339 -18.45 12.60 -16.39
N LYS A 340 -17.61 11.79 -15.74
CA LYS A 340 -16.30 12.21 -15.22
C LYS A 340 -15.14 11.90 -16.18
N LYS A 341 -15.40 11.20 -17.29
CA LYS A 341 -14.42 10.57 -18.21
C LYS A 341 -13.51 9.51 -17.58
N SER A 342 -13.34 9.54 -16.26
CA SER A 342 -12.66 8.52 -15.47
C SER A 342 -13.25 8.47 -14.06
N VAL A 343 -13.31 7.27 -13.49
CA VAL A 343 -13.67 7.03 -12.09
C VAL A 343 -12.58 6.18 -11.48
N LYS A 344 -12.22 6.49 -10.23
CA LYS A 344 -11.25 5.71 -9.46
C LYS A 344 -11.86 5.36 -8.12
N GLY A 345 -11.54 4.16 -7.63
CA GLY A 345 -11.93 3.75 -6.28
C GLY A 345 -13.42 3.49 -6.11
N TYR A 346 -14.13 3.06 -7.16
CA TYR A 346 -15.55 2.75 -7.06
C TYR A 346 -15.73 1.33 -6.53
N GLU A 347 -16.30 1.19 -5.33
CA GLU A 347 -16.53 -0.12 -4.75
C GLU A 347 -17.72 -0.82 -5.41
N VAL A 348 -17.54 -2.09 -5.77
CA VAL A 348 -18.58 -2.93 -6.34
C VAL A 348 -18.39 -4.37 -5.94
N LYS A 349 -19.47 -5.13 -5.92
CA LYS A 349 -19.43 -6.57 -5.65
C LYS A 349 -19.56 -7.34 -6.95
N LEU A 350 -18.54 -8.14 -7.22
CA LEU A 350 -18.56 -9.10 -8.32
C LEU A 350 -18.91 -10.49 -7.83
N LYS A 351 -19.47 -11.28 -8.73
CA LYS A 351 -19.78 -12.68 -8.56
C LYS A 351 -18.86 -13.48 -9.48
N ARG A 352 -18.01 -14.29 -8.87
CA ARG A 352 -17.16 -15.27 -9.54
C ARG A 352 -18.02 -16.38 -10.14
N ARG A 353 -17.53 -17.09 -11.18
CA ARG A 353 -18.31 -18.12 -11.89
C ARG A 353 -18.78 -19.28 -11.01
N ASP A 354 -18.05 -19.60 -9.96
CA ASP A 354 -18.39 -20.60 -8.95
C ASP A 354 -19.36 -20.10 -7.85
N GLY A 355 -19.79 -18.84 -7.95
CA GLY A 355 -20.75 -18.22 -7.03
C GLY A 355 -20.12 -17.45 -5.86
N ILE A 356 -18.79 -17.46 -5.72
CA ILE A 356 -18.11 -16.68 -4.68
C ILE A 356 -18.29 -15.18 -4.96
N THR A 357 -18.66 -14.43 -3.92
CA THR A 357 -18.74 -12.96 -4.01
C THR A 357 -17.39 -12.35 -3.68
N LEU A 358 -16.96 -11.40 -4.51
CA LEU A 358 -15.73 -10.64 -4.35
C LEU A 358 -16.08 -9.17 -4.09
N ASP A 359 -15.46 -8.58 -3.07
CA ASP A 359 -15.46 -7.13 -2.88
C ASP A 359 -14.35 -6.54 -3.75
N CYS A 360 -14.72 -5.71 -4.73
CA CYS A 360 -13.81 -5.19 -5.73
C CYS A 360 -13.78 -3.67 -5.73
N LEU A 361 -12.61 -3.10 -6.02
CA LEU A 361 -12.41 -1.68 -6.21
C LEU A 361 -12.13 -1.40 -7.70
N PHE A 362 -13.07 -0.73 -8.35
CA PHE A 362 -13.03 -0.44 -9.78
C PHE A 362 -12.43 0.94 -10.06
N SER A 363 -11.52 0.98 -11.01
CA SER A 363 -11.06 2.21 -11.64
C SER A 363 -11.19 2.07 -13.14
N SER A 364 -11.93 2.98 -13.79
CA SER A 364 -12.18 2.88 -15.24
C SER A 364 -12.11 4.23 -15.92
N SER A 365 -11.63 4.23 -17.16
CA SER A 365 -11.57 5.38 -18.05
C SER A 365 -12.21 5.09 -19.40
N ILE A 366 -12.77 6.11 -20.03
CA ILE A 366 -13.27 6.01 -21.41
C ILE A 366 -12.11 5.82 -22.39
N TRP A 367 -12.31 4.98 -23.39
CA TRP A 367 -11.43 4.83 -24.55
C TRP A 367 -12.15 5.40 -25.77
N THR A 368 -11.52 6.33 -26.49
CA THR A 368 -12.10 7.04 -27.65
C THR A 368 -11.26 6.85 -28.91
N ASN A 369 -11.87 7.02 -30.08
CA ASN A 369 -11.16 7.14 -31.35
C ASN A 369 -10.61 8.57 -31.57
N SER A 370 -9.92 8.78 -32.69
CA SER A 370 -9.37 10.08 -33.13
C SER A 370 -10.41 11.18 -33.34
N ASN A 371 -11.70 10.82 -33.47
CA ASN A 371 -12.83 11.75 -33.57
C ASN A 371 -13.52 12.02 -32.23
N ASN A 372 -12.90 11.64 -31.09
CA ASN A 372 -13.48 11.70 -29.74
C ASN A 372 -14.77 10.87 -29.52
N GLU A 373 -15.07 9.92 -30.40
CA GLU A 373 -16.18 8.99 -30.19
C GLU A 373 -15.73 7.90 -29.23
N ILE A 374 -16.53 7.65 -28.19
CA ILE A 374 -16.27 6.59 -27.22
C ILE A 374 -16.33 5.23 -27.94
N LEU A 375 -15.27 4.44 -27.86
CA LEU A 375 -15.23 3.06 -28.32
C LEU A 375 -15.61 2.09 -27.20
N GLY A 376 -15.31 2.47 -25.94
CA GLY A 376 -15.59 1.62 -24.79
C GLY A 376 -14.98 2.14 -23.49
N TYR A 377 -14.79 1.22 -22.55
CA TYR A 377 -14.22 1.48 -21.23
C TYR A 377 -13.08 0.52 -20.93
N ILE A 378 -11.96 1.06 -20.45
CA ILE A 378 -10.86 0.26 -19.91
C ILE A 378 -10.98 0.31 -18.40
N GLY A 379 -11.01 -0.85 -17.75
CA GLY A 379 -11.18 -1.01 -16.31
C GLY A 379 -10.02 -1.77 -15.69
N ILE A 380 -9.58 -1.29 -14.53
CA ILE A 380 -8.69 -1.98 -13.60
C ILE A 380 -9.54 -2.33 -12.37
N VAL A 381 -9.42 -3.57 -11.91
CA VAL A 381 -10.19 -4.10 -10.80
C VAL A 381 -9.27 -4.76 -9.80
N HIS A 382 -9.30 -4.23 -8.59
CA HIS A 382 -8.54 -4.72 -7.45
C HIS A 382 -9.47 -5.50 -6.52
N ASP A 383 -9.12 -6.75 -6.18
CA ASP A 383 -9.85 -7.55 -5.19
C ASP A 383 -9.44 -7.12 -3.77
N ILE A 384 -10.38 -6.56 -3.03
CA ILE A 384 -10.21 -6.09 -1.65
C ILE A 384 -10.88 -7.01 -0.62
N THR A 385 -11.36 -8.18 -1.04
CA THR A 385 -12.08 -9.14 -0.18
C THR A 385 -11.24 -9.53 1.04
N TYR A 386 -9.97 -9.86 0.84
CA TYR A 386 -9.05 -10.23 1.93
C TYR A 386 -8.79 -9.07 2.90
N ILE A 387 -8.62 -7.85 2.37
CA ILE A 387 -8.40 -6.64 3.18
C ILE A 387 -9.64 -6.36 4.04
N LYS A 388 -10.84 -6.40 3.45
CA LYS A 388 -12.09 -6.21 4.20
C LYS A 388 -12.30 -7.30 5.25
N LYS A 389 -12.01 -8.55 4.93
CA LYS A 389 -12.12 -9.67 5.88
C LYS A 389 -11.16 -9.50 7.07
N THR A 390 -9.89 -9.18 6.80
CA THR A 390 -8.87 -8.98 7.84
C THR A 390 -9.18 -7.78 8.73
N ASN A 391 -9.63 -6.66 8.13
CA ASN A 391 -10.03 -5.48 8.88
C ASN A 391 -11.26 -5.75 9.75
N LYS A 392 -12.23 -6.52 9.24
CA LYS A 392 -13.38 -6.96 10.01
C LYS A 392 -12.97 -7.87 11.16
N GLU A 393 -12.15 -8.90 10.91
CA GLU A 393 -11.64 -9.80 11.96
C GLU A 393 -10.86 -9.05 13.05
N LEU A 394 -10.03 -8.08 12.67
CA LEU A 394 -9.31 -7.23 13.62
C LEU A 394 -10.28 -6.35 14.43
N SER A 395 -11.28 -5.77 13.78
CA SER A 395 -12.32 -4.96 14.44
C SER A 395 -13.14 -5.80 15.42
N ASP A 396 -13.61 -6.98 14.99
CA ASP A 396 -14.39 -7.91 15.78
C ASP A 396 -13.55 -8.42 16.98
N SER A 397 -12.27 -8.72 16.78
CA SER A 397 -11.35 -9.09 17.86
C SER A 397 -11.12 -7.94 18.85
N ARG A 398 -10.98 -6.69 18.39
CA ARG A 398 -10.86 -5.52 19.26
C ARG A 398 -12.13 -5.31 20.10
N HIS A 399 -13.30 -5.41 19.48
CA HIS A 399 -14.58 -5.33 20.19
C HIS A 399 -14.74 -6.45 21.22
N LEU A 400 -14.34 -7.68 20.88
CA LEU A 400 -14.36 -8.80 21.81
C LEU A 400 -13.46 -8.53 23.03
N LEU A 401 -12.22 -8.10 22.82
CA LEU A 401 -11.28 -7.79 23.92
C LEU A 401 -11.80 -6.67 24.82
N GLN A 402 -12.37 -5.61 24.23
CA GLN A 402 -12.99 -4.53 24.99
C GLN A 402 -14.17 -5.04 25.83
N ASN A 403 -15.05 -5.85 25.26
CA ASN A 403 -16.18 -6.45 25.97
C ASN A 403 -15.74 -7.37 27.11
N ILE A 404 -14.67 -8.14 26.92
CA ILE A 404 -14.09 -8.98 27.98
C ILE A 404 -13.64 -8.09 29.15
N ILE A 405 -12.84 -7.05 28.87
CA ILE A 405 -12.36 -6.11 29.90
C ILE A 405 -13.52 -5.43 30.63
N ASP A 406 -14.55 -4.99 29.90
CA ASP A 406 -15.73 -4.32 30.45
C ASP A 406 -16.64 -5.24 31.27
N SER A 407 -16.59 -6.55 31.00
CA SER A 407 -17.33 -7.57 31.76
C SER A 407 -16.62 -8.04 33.03
N LEU A 408 -15.37 -7.62 33.26
CA LEU A 408 -14.65 -8.00 34.48
C LEU A 408 -15.38 -7.47 35.73
N PRO A 409 -15.50 -8.29 36.79
CA PRO A 409 -16.26 -7.92 37.99
C PRO A 409 -15.56 -6.86 38.85
N ASP A 410 -14.23 -6.81 38.76
CA ASP A 410 -13.37 -5.89 39.51
C ASP A 410 -13.08 -4.61 38.69
N ALA A 411 -12.79 -3.51 39.37
CA ALA A 411 -12.42 -2.25 38.72
C ALA A 411 -11.01 -2.39 38.15
N THR A 412 -10.87 -2.41 36.83
CA THR A 412 -9.62 -2.78 36.16
C THR A 412 -9.20 -1.72 35.15
N PHE A 413 -7.92 -1.40 35.17
CA PHE A 413 -7.29 -0.51 34.21
C PHE A 413 -5.86 -0.97 33.91
N SER A 414 -5.29 -0.50 32.82
CA SER A 414 -3.90 -0.79 32.46
C SER A 414 -3.16 0.45 32.01
N ILE A 415 -1.83 0.45 32.16
CA ILE A 415 -0.94 1.52 31.71
C ILE A 415 0.15 0.96 30.79
N ASP A 416 0.72 1.81 29.94
CA ASP A 416 1.95 1.52 29.21
C ASP A 416 3.20 1.69 30.10
N LYS A 417 4.38 1.37 29.55
CA LYS A 417 5.68 1.59 30.22
C LYS A 417 5.96 3.03 30.64
N GLY A 418 5.31 4.01 30.02
CA GLY A 418 5.44 5.42 30.33
C GLY A 418 4.40 5.93 31.34
N GLY A 419 3.57 5.04 31.90
CA GLY A 419 2.51 5.40 32.84
C GLY A 419 1.27 6.01 32.20
N LYS A 420 1.07 5.87 30.88
CA LYS A 420 -0.16 6.31 30.21
C LYS A 420 -1.25 5.25 30.29
N VAL A 421 -2.46 5.66 30.63
CA VAL A 421 -3.62 4.77 30.71
C VAL A 421 -4.00 4.23 29.33
N LEU A 422 -4.04 2.91 29.20
CA LEU A 422 -4.37 2.18 27.97
C LEU A 422 -5.81 1.64 27.97
N SER A 423 -6.32 1.23 29.12
CA SER A 423 -7.67 0.69 29.27
C SER A 423 -8.30 1.14 30.58
N TRP A 424 -9.63 1.25 30.60
CA TRP A 424 -10.41 1.70 31.75
C TRP A 424 -11.79 1.06 31.69
N ASN A 425 -12.02 -0.01 32.46
CA ASN A 425 -13.23 -0.83 32.32
C ASN A 425 -14.51 -0.19 32.93
N LYS A 426 -15.68 -0.70 32.55
CA LYS A 426 -16.97 -0.21 33.10
C LYS A 426 -17.08 -0.26 34.62
N LYS A 427 -16.37 -1.17 35.31
CA LYS A 427 -16.41 -1.24 36.77
C LYS A 427 -15.64 -0.09 37.42
N ILE A 428 -14.47 0.28 36.90
CA ILE A 428 -13.69 1.42 37.39
C ILE A 428 -14.36 2.76 37.06
N GLU A 429 -15.08 2.87 35.92
CA GLU A 429 -15.93 4.04 35.63
C GLU A 429 -17.00 4.24 36.71
N LYS A 430 -17.67 3.16 37.15
CA LYS A 430 -18.68 3.23 38.22
C LYS A 430 -18.07 3.56 39.59
N MET A 431 -16.87 3.04 39.88
CA MET A 431 -16.19 3.26 41.15
C MET A 431 -15.73 4.72 41.29
N THR A 432 -15.09 5.25 40.25
CA THR A 432 -14.45 6.57 40.25
C THR A 432 -15.34 7.70 39.73
N GLY A 433 -16.38 7.36 38.95
CA GLY A 433 -17.23 8.34 38.26
C GLY A 433 -16.62 8.91 36.97
N ILE A 434 -15.39 8.53 36.61
CA ILE A 434 -14.68 9.02 35.44
C ILE A 434 -14.90 8.08 34.27
N LYS A 435 -15.34 8.63 33.13
CA LYS A 435 -15.50 7.87 31.90
C LYS A 435 -14.15 7.54 31.26
N SER A 436 -14.08 6.38 30.61
CA SER A 436 -12.88 5.91 29.90
C SER A 436 -12.36 6.94 28.87
N GLU A 437 -13.23 7.67 28.18
CA GLU A 437 -12.81 8.66 27.17
C GLU A 437 -12.07 9.87 27.78
N GLU A 438 -12.24 10.11 29.08
CA GLU A 438 -11.63 11.25 29.79
C GLU A 438 -10.25 10.91 30.37
N ILE A 439 -9.89 9.63 30.46
CA ILE A 439 -8.68 9.17 31.16
C ILE A 439 -7.73 8.37 30.26
N ILE A 440 -8.24 7.67 29.24
CA ILE A 440 -7.39 6.95 28.28
C ILE A 440 -6.42 7.91 27.59
N GLY A 441 -5.15 7.50 27.51
CA GLY A 441 -4.05 8.26 26.93
C GLY A 441 -3.41 9.29 27.88
N LYS A 442 -4.03 9.58 29.03
CA LYS A 442 -3.43 10.45 30.05
C LYS A 442 -2.35 9.70 30.83
N GLY A 443 -1.28 10.40 31.18
CA GLY A 443 -0.16 9.87 31.99
C GLY A 443 0.08 10.72 33.24
N ASN A 444 1.31 10.74 33.77
CA ASN A 444 1.67 11.51 34.96
C ASN A 444 0.77 11.22 36.18
N TYR A 445 0.45 9.94 36.38
CA TYR A 445 -0.38 9.45 37.48
C TYR A 445 -1.80 10.06 37.53
N GLU A 446 -2.37 10.49 36.40
CA GLU A 446 -3.76 10.98 36.35
C GLU A 446 -4.78 9.93 36.87
N HIS A 447 -4.49 8.64 36.69
CA HIS A 447 -5.33 7.54 37.19
C HIS A 447 -5.44 7.50 38.72
N SER A 448 -4.52 8.13 39.47
CA SER A 448 -4.50 8.08 40.93
C SER A 448 -5.38 9.16 41.59
N ILE A 449 -5.63 10.27 40.87
CA ILE A 449 -6.41 11.41 41.38
C ILE A 449 -7.79 11.01 41.90
N PRO A 450 -8.58 10.15 41.20
CA PRO A 450 -9.92 9.82 41.65
C PRO A 450 -9.91 8.98 42.93
N PHE A 451 -8.85 8.21 43.16
CA PHE A 451 -8.72 7.33 44.32
C PHE A 451 -8.11 8.02 45.53
N TYR A 452 -7.18 8.96 45.32
CA TYR A 452 -6.37 9.54 46.39
C TYR A 452 -6.46 11.07 46.50
N GLY A 453 -7.09 11.75 45.55
CA GLY A 453 -7.17 13.21 45.47
C GLY A 453 -5.88 13.91 45.00
N GLU A 454 -4.80 13.16 44.79
CA GLU A 454 -3.49 13.66 44.36
C GLU A 454 -2.87 12.76 43.28
N ARG A 455 -1.95 13.33 42.49
CA ARG A 455 -1.11 12.58 41.54
C ARG A 455 -0.02 11.86 42.31
N ARG A 456 -0.05 10.53 42.32
CA ARG A 456 0.91 9.69 43.01
C ARG A 456 1.00 8.30 42.36
N PRO A 457 2.14 7.59 42.50
CA PRO A 457 2.25 6.21 42.02
C PRO A 457 1.22 5.27 42.67
N GLY A 458 0.59 4.43 41.84
CA GLY A 458 -0.25 3.30 42.25
C GLY A 458 0.51 1.98 42.31
N LEU A 459 -0.19 0.86 42.55
CA LEU A 459 0.42 -0.48 42.50
C LEU A 459 0.88 -0.83 41.08
N VAL A 460 0.13 -0.41 40.06
CA VAL A 460 0.50 -0.57 38.65
C VAL A 460 1.82 0.12 38.28
N ASP A 461 2.14 1.23 38.94
CA ASP A 461 3.40 1.95 38.72
C ASP A 461 4.55 1.29 39.49
N LEU A 462 4.28 0.80 40.71
CA LEU A 462 5.25 0.12 41.58
C LEU A 462 5.78 -1.20 40.99
N ILE A 463 4.97 -1.93 40.23
CA ILE A 463 5.41 -3.16 39.57
C ILE A 463 6.31 -2.88 38.36
N LEU A 464 6.20 -1.70 37.74
CA LEU A 464 7.04 -1.28 36.61
C LEU A 464 8.30 -0.52 37.06
N ASN A 465 8.23 0.25 38.15
CA ASN A 465 9.30 1.09 38.67
C ASN A 465 9.54 0.83 40.17
N THR A 466 10.63 0.15 40.50
CA THR A 466 10.94 -0.37 41.86
C THR A 466 11.63 0.63 42.81
N GLN A 467 11.61 1.94 42.52
CA GLN A 467 12.59 2.87 43.11
C GLN A 467 12.15 3.65 44.35
N GLU A 468 10.99 3.40 44.98
CA GLU A 468 10.55 4.27 46.08
C GLU A 468 9.91 3.57 47.30
N ASP A 469 10.04 4.21 48.47
CA ASP A 469 9.55 3.86 49.83
C ASP A 469 8.00 3.71 49.98
N PHE A 470 7.26 3.60 48.87
CA PHE A 470 5.79 3.66 48.85
C PHE A 470 5.11 2.37 49.31
N GLU A 471 5.87 1.30 49.50
CA GLU A 471 5.37 0.04 50.09
C GLU A 471 4.71 0.28 51.46
N LYS A 472 5.20 1.25 52.23
CA LYS A 472 4.67 1.61 53.57
C LYS A 472 3.25 2.17 53.55
N LYS A 473 2.73 2.60 52.39
CA LYS A 473 1.37 3.17 52.24
C LYS A 473 0.30 2.09 51.98
N TYR A 474 0.72 0.84 51.78
CA TYR A 474 -0.17 -0.28 51.51
C TYR A 474 -0.12 -1.29 52.66
N GLY A 475 -1.29 -1.75 53.11
CA GLY A 475 -1.39 -2.83 54.08
C GLY A 475 -1.26 -4.19 53.39
N ASN A 476 -0.73 -5.20 54.09
CA ASN A 476 -0.68 -6.58 53.60
C ASN A 476 -0.04 -6.75 52.21
N LEU A 477 0.96 -5.92 51.88
CA LEU A 477 1.61 -5.94 50.57
C LEU A 477 2.36 -7.28 50.36
N LYS A 478 2.06 -7.97 49.26
CA LYS A 478 2.75 -9.19 48.83
C LYS A 478 3.22 -9.01 47.40
N LYS A 479 4.49 -9.34 47.16
CA LYS A 479 5.11 -9.29 45.84
C LYS A 479 5.54 -10.71 45.44
N CYS A 480 5.08 -11.16 44.29
CA CYS A 480 5.40 -12.47 43.72
C CYS A 480 5.68 -12.29 42.22
N ASP A 481 6.96 -12.40 41.83
CA ASP A 481 7.44 -12.27 40.45
C ASP A 481 6.85 -11.04 39.71
N ASP A 482 6.02 -11.29 38.70
CA ASP A 482 5.38 -10.30 37.83
C ASP A 482 4.09 -9.72 38.42
N THR A 483 3.81 -9.95 39.71
CA THR A 483 2.58 -9.54 40.40
C THR A 483 2.85 -8.91 41.75
N ILE A 484 2.14 -7.82 42.05
CA ILE A 484 2.07 -7.21 43.38
C ILE A 484 0.62 -7.05 43.80
N GLU A 485 0.30 -7.39 45.05
CA GLU A 485 -1.03 -7.22 45.62
C GLU A 485 -0.94 -6.56 46.98
N GLY A 486 -1.94 -5.75 47.33
CA GLY A 486 -1.98 -5.03 48.60
C GLY A 486 -3.34 -4.42 48.88
N GLU A 487 -3.52 -4.01 50.13
CA GLU A 487 -4.74 -3.34 50.59
C GLU A 487 -4.48 -1.84 50.77
N SER A 488 -5.47 -1.03 50.40
CA SER A 488 -5.43 0.42 50.63
C SER A 488 -6.82 0.98 50.89
N ASN A 489 -6.85 2.22 51.38
CA ASN A 489 -8.07 3.00 51.52
C ASN A 489 -8.09 4.03 50.40
N VAL A 490 -9.16 4.03 49.62
CA VAL A 490 -9.36 4.93 48.48
C VAL A 490 -10.69 5.66 48.61
N PHE A 491 -10.86 6.74 47.86
CA PHE A 491 -12.13 7.43 47.72
C PHE A 491 -12.94 6.85 46.56
N ASP A 492 -14.25 6.71 46.74
CA ASP A 492 -15.19 6.50 45.65
C ASP A 492 -15.61 7.84 45.00
N SER A 493 -16.40 7.75 43.92
CA SER A 493 -17.00 8.91 43.24
C SER A 493 -17.85 9.83 44.12
N LYS A 494 -18.25 9.38 45.32
CA LYS A 494 -19.06 10.15 46.28
C LYS A 494 -18.21 10.71 47.42
N GLY A 495 -16.90 10.46 47.42
CA GLY A 495 -15.97 10.88 48.47
C GLY A 495 -15.98 10.00 49.73
N ASN A 496 -16.62 8.83 49.70
CA ASN A 496 -16.58 7.88 50.81
C ASN A 496 -15.26 7.11 50.81
N ILE A 497 -14.78 6.75 52.00
CA ILE A 497 -13.63 5.86 52.14
C ILE A 497 -14.09 4.44 51.85
N VAL A 498 -13.46 3.82 50.85
CA VAL A 498 -13.65 2.42 50.45
C VAL A 498 -12.38 1.65 50.76
N HIS A 499 -12.53 0.49 51.40
CA HIS A 499 -11.44 -0.44 51.62
C HIS A 499 -11.28 -1.28 50.36
N VAL A 500 -10.11 -1.23 49.73
CA VAL A 500 -9.84 -1.97 48.51
C VAL A 500 -8.68 -2.93 48.67
N TRP A 501 -8.81 -4.08 48.04
CA TRP A 501 -7.71 -4.97 47.72
C TRP A 501 -7.39 -4.82 46.24
N ALA A 502 -6.15 -4.49 45.92
CA ALA A 502 -5.71 -4.25 44.56
C ALA A 502 -4.57 -5.18 44.19
N LYS A 503 -4.55 -5.60 42.93
CA LYS A 503 -3.56 -6.51 42.35
C LYS A 503 -3.10 -5.97 41.01
N ALA A 504 -1.79 -5.72 40.89
CA ALA A 504 -1.14 -5.28 39.67
C ALA A 504 -0.24 -6.38 39.09
N THR A 505 -0.26 -6.54 37.77
CA THR A 505 0.49 -7.56 37.02
C THR A 505 1.12 -6.98 35.76
N VAL A 506 2.33 -7.42 35.42
CA VAL A 506 3.07 -6.97 34.24
C VAL A 506 2.45 -7.51 32.94
N LEU A 507 2.31 -6.66 31.93
CA LEU A 507 1.92 -7.03 30.57
C LEU A 507 3.16 -7.17 29.68
N ARG A 508 3.23 -8.26 28.90
CA ARG A 508 4.35 -8.57 27.99
C ARG A 508 3.84 -8.77 26.56
N ASP A 509 4.67 -8.43 25.58
CA ASP A 509 4.41 -8.77 24.18
C ASP A 509 4.81 -10.22 23.85
N ASN A 510 4.56 -10.65 22.60
CA ASN A 510 4.90 -12.00 22.11
C ASN A 510 6.40 -12.32 22.15
N SER A 511 7.28 -11.32 22.33
CA SER A 511 8.72 -11.49 22.48
C SER A 511 9.16 -11.60 23.95
N GLY A 512 8.22 -11.52 24.90
CA GLY A 512 8.49 -11.52 26.34
C GLY A 512 8.90 -10.16 26.90
N LYS A 513 8.97 -9.12 26.06
CA LYS A 513 9.31 -7.76 26.49
C LYS A 513 8.12 -7.14 27.21
N VAL A 514 8.38 -6.54 28.36
CA VAL A 514 7.36 -5.78 29.10
C VAL A 514 6.82 -4.65 28.21
N ILE A 515 5.51 -4.44 28.18
CA ILE A 515 4.85 -3.36 27.43
C ILE A 515 4.00 -2.45 28.31
N GLY A 516 3.71 -2.88 29.54
CA GLY A 516 2.90 -2.13 30.49
C GLY A 516 2.57 -2.97 31.72
N ALA A 517 1.54 -2.57 32.44
CA ALA A 517 0.97 -3.32 33.56
C ALA A 517 -0.54 -3.11 33.64
N ILE A 518 -1.24 -4.07 34.23
CA ILE A 518 -2.68 -4.06 34.48
C ILE A 518 -2.93 -4.14 35.98
N GLU A 519 -3.86 -3.35 36.50
CA GLU A 519 -4.26 -3.37 37.91
C GLU A 519 -5.77 -3.59 38.02
N SER A 520 -6.14 -4.52 38.92
CA SER A 520 -7.52 -4.81 39.29
C SER A 520 -7.74 -4.46 40.75
N ILE A 521 -8.81 -3.73 41.02
CA ILE A 521 -9.18 -3.16 42.31
C ILE A 521 -10.53 -3.74 42.72
N ARG A 522 -10.54 -4.43 43.85
CA ARG A 522 -11.74 -5.02 44.45
C ARG A 522 -12.12 -4.27 45.70
N ASP A 523 -13.39 -3.89 45.80
CA ASP A 523 -13.98 -3.39 47.03
C ASP A 523 -14.15 -4.55 48.03
N ILE A 524 -13.55 -4.41 49.20
CA ILE A 524 -13.62 -5.36 50.31
C ILE A 524 -14.27 -4.74 51.56
N THR A 525 -14.93 -3.59 51.42
CA THR A 525 -15.54 -2.83 52.51
C THR A 525 -16.57 -3.66 53.27
N GLU A 526 -17.49 -4.31 52.56
CA GLU A 526 -18.50 -5.18 53.17
C GLU A 526 -17.85 -6.34 53.94
N GLY A 527 -16.84 -6.97 53.35
CA GLY A 527 -16.08 -8.04 54.01
C GLY A 527 -15.43 -7.58 55.32
N LYS A 528 -14.80 -6.40 55.33
CA LYS A 528 -14.20 -5.83 56.55
C LYS A 528 -15.23 -5.40 57.57
N LEU A 529 -16.39 -4.90 57.14
CA LEU A 529 -17.49 -4.56 58.06
C LEU A 529 -18.02 -5.83 58.75
N VAL A 530 -18.27 -6.90 58.00
CA VAL A 530 -18.68 -8.19 58.57
C VAL A 530 -17.62 -8.75 59.52
N GLU A 531 -16.34 -8.70 59.14
CA GLU A 531 -15.24 -9.14 60.00
C GLU A 531 -15.19 -8.33 61.31
N ASN A 532 -15.34 -7.01 61.24
CA ASN A 532 -15.34 -6.14 62.41
C ASN A 532 -16.57 -6.35 63.30
N GLU A 533 -17.75 -6.54 62.72
CA GLU A 533 -18.97 -6.88 63.48
C GLU A 533 -18.84 -8.24 64.17
N LEU A 534 -18.29 -9.25 63.49
CA LEU A 534 -17.97 -10.53 64.11
C LEU A 534 -17.01 -10.36 65.28
N LYS A 535 -15.91 -9.60 65.11
CA LYS A 535 -14.96 -9.31 66.20
C LYS A 535 -15.63 -8.62 67.39
N LYS A 536 -16.56 -7.69 67.16
CA LYS A 536 -17.33 -7.04 68.25
C LYS A 536 -18.18 -8.06 69.00
N VAL A 537 -18.90 -8.94 68.29
CA VAL A 537 -19.73 -9.99 68.91
C VAL A 537 -18.87 -10.97 69.72
N TYR A 538 -17.78 -11.48 69.15
CA TYR A 538 -16.84 -12.35 69.87
C TYR A 538 -16.27 -11.69 71.12
N THR A 539 -15.83 -10.43 71.00
CA THR A 539 -15.29 -9.68 72.14
C THR A 539 -16.33 -9.49 73.24
N ALA A 540 -17.60 -9.23 72.88
CA ALA A 540 -18.69 -9.09 73.84
C ALA A 540 -19.04 -10.40 74.57
N ILE A 541 -18.98 -11.55 73.87
CA ILE A 541 -19.17 -12.88 74.47
C ILE A 541 -18.01 -13.23 75.42
N ASP A 542 -16.78 -12.95 75.00
CA ASP A 542 -15.57 -13.26 75.78
C ASP A 542 -15.46 -12.42 77.06
N GLN A 543 -15.84 -11.14 77.01
CA GLN A 543 -15.80 -10.21 78.15
C GLN A 543 -17.08 -10.21 79.00
N GLY A 544 -18.09 -11.02 78.65
CA GLY A 544 -19.36 -11.08 79.36
C GLY A 544 -19.20 -11.61 80.80
N PRO A 545 -19.98 -11.08 81.77
CA PRO A 545 -19.86 -11.48 83.18
C PRO A 545 -20.41 -12.90 83.47
N GLY A 546 -21.21 -13.46 82.56
CA GLY A 546 -21.79 -14.80 82.67
C GLY A 546 -20.93 -15.88 82.02
N ILE A 547 -21.07 -17.10 82.50
CA ILE A 547 -20.51 -18.31 81.88
C ILE A 547 -21.35 -18.65 80.65
N ILE A 548 -20.71 -18.75 79.48
CA ILE A 548 -21.37 -19.11 78.23
C ILE A 548 -20.80 -20.44 77.73
N VAL A 549 -21.68 -21.37 77.39
CA VAL A 549 -21.34 -22.68 76.81
C VAL A 549 -22.24 -22.92 75.61
N ILE A 550 -21.66 -23.28 74.47
CA ILE A 550 -22.40 -23.69 73.27
C ILE A 550 -22.11 -25.18 73.03
N THR A 551 -23.15 -25.97 72.80
CA THR A 551 -23.03 -27.41 72.51
C THR A 551 -23.67 -27.79 71.18
N ASP A 552 -23.26 -28.94 70.66
CA ASP A 552 -23.99 -29.65 69.61
C ASP A 552 -25.34 -30.18 70.13
N LEU A 553 -26.11 -30.85 69.26
CA LEU A 553 -27.40 -31.46 69.59
C LEU A 553 -27.31 -32.65 70.57
N ASN A 554 -26.14 -33.26 70.73
CA ASN A 554 -25.89 -34.33 71.69
C ASN A 554 -25.40 -33.80 73.05
N GLY A 555 -25.21 -32.48 73.17
CA GLY A 555 -24.69 -31.82 74.35
C GLY A 555 -23.17 -31.90 74.49
N ASN A 556 -22.42 -32.14 73.42
CA ASN A 556 -20.97 -32.03 73.42
C ASN A 556 -20.56 -30.56 73.25
N ILE A 557 -19.60 -30.09 74.04
CA ILE A 557 -19.20 -28.68 74.08
C ILE A 557 -18.45 -28.30 72.80
N GLU A 558 -18.97 -27.31 72.08
CA GLU A 558 -18.34 -26.74 70.89
C GLU A 558 -17.59 -25.44 71.19
N TYR A 559 -18.06 -24.66 72.17
CA TYR A 559 -17.42 -23.41 72.59
C TYR A 559 -17.72 -23.09 74.07
N VAL A 560 -16.75 -22.50 74.77
CA VAL A 560 -16.95 -21.84 76.06
C VAL A 560 -16.25 -20.49 76.07
N ASN A 561 -16.81 -19.51 76.78
CA ASN A 561 -16.14 -18.22 76.96
C ASN A 561 -15.06 -18.29 78.07
N PRO A 562 -14.11 -17.34 78.12
CA PRO A 562 -13.07 -17.31 79.16
C PRO A 562 -13.60 -17.35 80.61
N LYS A 563 -14.81 -16.81 80.85
CA LYS A 563 -15.44 -16.86 82.18
C LYS A 563 -15.74 -18.28 82.66
N PHE A 564 -16.07 -19.20 81.75
CA PHE A 564 -16.20 -20.62 82.07
C PHE A 564 -14.91 -21.18 82.68
N THR A 565 -13.78 -20.89 82.04
CA THR A 565 -12.46 -21.34 82.48
C THR A 565 -12.11 -20.75 83.86
N GLU A 566 -12.39 -19.46 84.06
CA GLU A 566 -12.15 -18.77 85.35
C GLU A 566 -12.93 -19.41 86.51
N VAL A 567 -14.21 -19.76 86.29
CA VAL A 567 -15.07 -20.29 87.36
C VAL A 567 -14.85 -21.79 87.60
N THR A 568 -14.69 -22.57 86.53
CA THR A 568 -14.65 -24.05 86.60
C THR A 568 -13.23 -24.62 86.68
N GLY A 569 -12.21 -23.89 86.22
CA GLY A 569 -10.82 -24.31 86.14
C GLY A 569 -10.47 -25.20 84.94
N TYR A 570 -11.42 -25.47 84.04
CA TYR A 570 -11.18 -26.27 82.82
C TYR A 570 -10.88 -25.36 81.62
N ASN A 571 -9.79 -25.65 80.90
CA ASN A 571 -9.46 -24.93 79.67
C ASN A 571 -10.30 -25.45 78.50
N PHE A 572 -10.59 -24.58 77.51
CA PHE A 572 -11.40 -24.94 76.34
C PHE A 572 -10.86 -26.19 75.60
N GLU A 573 -9.56 -26.28 75.36
CA GLU A 573 -8.95 -27.43 74.67
C GLU A 573 -9.13 -28.76 75.43
N GLU A 574 -9.31 -28.73 76.75
CA GLU A 574 -9.51 -29.94 77.57
C GLU A 574 -10.95 -30.45 77.55
N ILE A 575 -11.92 -29.55 77.33
CA ILE A 575 -13.35 -29.81 77.44
C ILE A 575 -14.10 -29.70 76.12
N ARG A 576 -13.41 -29.34 75.03
CA ARG A 576 -13.96 -29.35 73.68
C ARG A 576 -14.34 -30.78 73.29
N GLY A 577 -15.59 -30.98 72.89
CA GLY A 577 -16.16 -32.29 72.55
C GLY A 577 -16.63 -33.11 73.77
N GLU A 578 -16.25 -32.71 74.99
CA GLU A 578 -16.76 -33.34 76.21
C GLU A 578 -18.18 -32.87 76.52
N ASN A 579 -18.90 -33.64 77.35
CA ASN A 579 -20.27 -33.28 77.74
C ASN A 579 -20.26 -32.52 79.09
N PRO A 580 -21.08 -31.45 79.28
CA PRO A 580 -21.13 -30.66 80.52
C PRO A 580 -21.43 -31.47 81.79
N ARG A 581 -21.88 -32.74 81.65
CA ARG A 581 -21.96 -33.70 82.76
C ARG A 581 -20.65 -33.89 83.51
N ILE A 582 -19.50 -33.52 82.96
CA ILE A 582 -18.21 -33.53 83.69
C ILE A 582 -18.25 -32.65 84.96
N LEU A 583 -19.04 -31.57 84.94
CA LEU A 583 -19.25 -30.66 86.08
C LEU A 583 -20.32 -31.16 87.06
N LYS A 584 -21.04 -32.23 86.74
CA LYS A 584 -22.18 -32.72 87.51
C LYS A 584 -21.77 -33.16 88.92
N SER A 585 -22.42 -32.61 89.95
CA SER A 585 -22.35 -33.16 91.31
C SER A 585 -23.39 -34.27 91.53
N LYS A 586 -23.29 -35.00 92.65
CA LYS A 586 -24.28 -36.01 93.07
C LYS A 586 -25.53 -35.41 93.75
N TYR A 587 -25.66 -34.08 93.77
CA TYR A 587 -26.70 -33.38 94.54
C TYR A 587 -28.09 -33.40 93.88
N LEU A 588 -28.16 -33.34 92.55
CA LEU A 588 -29.42 -33.26 91.81
C LEU A 588 -29.89 -34.64 91.28
N PRO A 589 -31.20 -34.95 91.36
CA PRO A 589 -31.74 -36.24 90.92
C PRO A 589 -31.71 -36.39 89.38
N GLN A 590 -31.79 -37.62 88.88
CA GLN A 590 -31.76 -37.89 87.44
C GLN A 590 -32.98 -37.31 86.70
N GLU A 591 -34.14 -37.26 87.36
CA GLU A 591 -35.38 -36.66 86.86
C GLU A 591 -35.21 -35.18 86.47
N PHE A 592 -34.37 -34.45 87.20
CA PHE A 592 -34.05 -33.05 86.90
C PHE A 592 -33.38 -32.89 85.53
N TYR A 593 -32.39 -33.74 85.23
CA TYR A 593 -31.70 -33.73 83.95
C TYR A 593 -32.59 -34.21 82.80
N LYS A 594 -33.50 -35.16 83.07
CA LYS A 594 -34.49 -35.59 82.09
C LYS A 594 -35.43 -34.45 81.70
N SER A 595 -35.97 -33.72 82.69
CA SER A 595 -36.81 -32.54 82.46
C SER A 595 -36.09 -31.45 81.65
N LEU A 596 -34.81 -31.22 81.94
CA LEU A 596 -33.97 -30.31 81.15
C LEU A 596 -33.91 -30.73 79.68
N TRP A 597 -33.53 -31.98 79.41
CA TRP A 597 -33.40 -32.48 78.04
C TRP A 597 -34.72 -32.45 77.28
N ASP A 598 -35.80 -32.91 77.91
CA ASP A 598 -37.14 -32.88 77.31
C ASP A 598 -37.56 -31.44 76.94
N THR A 599 -37.21 -30.45 77.77
CA THR A 599 -37.53 -29.03 77.55
C THR A 599 -36.73 -28.43 76.39
N ILE A 600 -35.42 -28.64 76.35
CA ILE A 600 -34.57 -28.02 75.32
C ILE A 600 -34.74 -28.72 73.97
N SER A 601 -34.94 -30.04 73.96
CA SER A 601 -35.18 -30.80 72.74
C SER A 601 -36.58 -30.54 72.14
N SER A 602 -37.58 -30.16 72.94
CA SER A 602 -38.87 -29.67 72.43
C SER A 602 -38.79 -28.25 71.84
N GLY A 603 -37.62 -27.61 71.91
CA GLY A 603 -37.42 -26.26 71.39
C GLY A 603 -37.74 -25.12 72.36
N SER A 604 -37.97 -25.44 73.64
CA SER A 604 -38.24 -24.45 74.70
C SER A 604 -36.99 -24.10 75.51
N THR A 605 -37.01 -22.94 76.16
CA THR A 605 -35.91 -22.49 77.02
C THR A 605 -36.07 -23.09 78.42
N TRP A 606 -35.03 -23.76 78.90
CA TRP A 606 -34.96 -24.30 80.24
C TRP A 606 -34.22 -23.34 81.19
N LYS A 607 -34.67 -23.26 82.45
CA LYS A 607 -34.04 -22.46 83.51
C LYS A 607 -33.97 -23.26 84.80
N GLY A 608 -32.85 -23.18 85.52
CA GLY A 608 -32.72 -23.85 86.81
C GLY A 608 -31.37 -23.63 87.47
N GLU A 609 -31.27 -24.08 88.72
CA GLU A 609 -30.04 -24.02 89.50
C GLU A 609 -29.29 -25.35 89.42
N PHE A 610 -28.00 -25.30 89.14
CA PHE A 610 -27.11 -26.44 89.26
C PHE A 610 -26.22 -26.31 90.49
N HIS A 611 -25.96 -27.45 91.12
CA HIS A 611 -24.85 -27.63 92.04
C HIS A 611 -23.77 -28.42 91.30
N ASN A 612 -22.69 -27.74 90.93
CA ASN A 612 -21.63 -28.30 90.09
C ASN A 612 -20.32 -28.39 90.86
N ARG A 613 -19.42 -29.24 90.36
CA ARG A 613 -18.08 -29.44 90.89
C ARG A 613 -17.06 -28.89 89.90
N LYS A 614 -16.15 -28.04 90.40
CA LYS A 614 -15.01 -27.49 89.68
C LYS A 614 -13.91 -28.54 89.50
N LYS A 615 -12.89 -28.23 88.69
CA LYS A 615 -11.74 -29.13 88.42
C LYS A 615 -10.92 -29.43 89.68
N ASP A 616 -10.77 -28.46 90.57
CA ASP A 616 -10.06 -28.57 91.86
C ASP A 616 -10.84 -29.39 92.91
N GLY A 617 -12.10 -29.73 92.63
CA GLY A 617 -12.98 -30.49 93.51
C GLY A 617 -13.95 -29.64 94.33
N ASP A 618 -13.83 -28.31 94.31
CA ASP A 618 -14.75 -27.40 95.01
C ASP A 618 -16.13 -27.39 94.35
N TYR A 619 -17.15 -27.03 95.13
CA TYR A 619 -18.52 -26.93 94.65
C TYR A 619 -18.95 -25.48 94.47
N TYR A 620 -19.71 -25.25 93.40
CA TYR A 620 -20.33 -23.95 93.14
C TYR A 620 -21.78 -24.13 92.71
N TRP A 621 -22.59 -23.14 93.04
CA TRP A 621 -23.96 -23.02 92.59
C TRP A 621 -24.02 -22.10 91.39
N GLU A 622 -24.65 -22.55 90.32
CA GLU A 622 -24.94 -21.70 89.17
C GLU A 622 -26.44 -21.64 88.91
N TYR A 623 -26.92 -20.48 88.49
CA TYR A 623 -28.24 -20.36 87.88
C TYR A 623 -28.06 -20.28 86.38
N ALA A 624 -28.62 -21.25 85.66
CA ALA A 624 -28.42 -21.42 84.24
C ALA A 624 -29.73 -21.27 83.46
N THR A 625 -29.62 -20.63 82.30
CA THR A 625 -30.63 -20.63 81.25
C THR A 625 -30.06 -21.35 80.04
N ILE A 626 -30.75 -22.35 79.52
CA ILE A 626 -30.34 -23.13 78.36
C ILE A 626 -31.41 -22.98 77.28
N ALA A 627 -31.02 -22.51 76.10
CA ALA A 627 -31.91 -22.26 74.98
C ALA A 627 -31.42 -22.97 73.71
N PRO A 628 -32.33 -23.48 72.88
CA PRO A 628 -31.99 -23.99 71.55
C PRO A 628 -31.71 -22.83 70.58
N VAL A 629 -30.60 -22.93 69.83
CA VAL A 629 -30.24 -22.04 68.73
C VAL A 629 -30.78 -22.64 67.44
N ARG A 630 -31.46 -21.81 66.63
CA ARG A 630 -32.12 -22.24 65.39
C ARG A 630 -31.44 -21.67 64.15
N ASN A 631 -31.47 -22.43 63.06
CA ASN A 631 -31.07 -21.95 61.74
C ASN A 631 -32.19 -21.11 61.08
N ASN A 632 -31.93 -20.59 59.87
CA ASN A 632 -32.88 -19.77 59.10
C ASN A 632 -34.16 -20.51 58.70
N VAL A 633 -34.21 -21.84 58.83
CA VAL A 633 -35.36 -22.70 58.52
C VAL A 633 -36.13 -23.09 59.81
N GLY A 634 -35.64 -22.67 60.98
CA GLY A 634 -36.28 -22.90 62.29
C GLY A 634 -35.86 -24.20 62.99
N GLU A 635 -34.97 -24.99 62.39
CA GLU A 635 -34.43 -26.22 62.97
C GLU A 635 -33.41 -25.91 64.05
N ILE A 636 -33.40 -26.69 65.13
CA ILE A 636 -32.42 -26.55 66.21
C ILE A 636 -31.08 -27.08 65.71
N ILE A 637 -30.03 -26.26 65.79
CA ILE A 637 -28.66 -26.62 65.37
C ILE A 637 -27.69 -26.76 66.56
N ASN A 638 -27.93 -26.02 67.65
CA ASN A 638 -27.07 -26.02 68.84
C ASN A 638 -27.91 -25.72 70.10
N TYR A 639 -27.32 -25.92 71.27
CA TYR A 639 -27.82 -25.36 72.52
C TYR A 639 -26.85 -24.33 73.08
N ILE A 640 -27.37 -23.19 73.55
CA ILE A 640 -26.60 -22.17 74.26
C ILE A 640 -27.02 -22.13 75.72
N LYS A 641 -26.06 -22.31 76.61
CA LYS A 641 -26.19 -22.13 78.05
C LYS A 641 -25.56 -20.79 78.42
N VAL A 642 -26.32 -19.96 79.15
CA VAL A 642 -25.81 -18.79 79.86
C VAL A 642 -26.07 -19.01 81.34
N SER A 643 -25.04 -18.92 82.18
CA SER A 643 -25.16 -19.11 83.62
C SER A 643 -24.38 -18.11 84.45
N GLU A 644 -24.90 -17.82 85.62
CA GLU A 644 -24.27 -16.96 86.62
C GLU A 644 -23.90 -17.80 87.85
N ASP A 645 -22.70 -17.58 88.40
CA ASP A 645 -22.30 -18.18 89.67
C ASP A 645 -23.02 -17.45 90.83
N ILE A 646 -23.95 -18.16 91.47
CA ILE A 646 -24.76 -17.66 92.58
C ILE A 646 -24.27 -18.19 93.94
N THR A 647 -23.08 -18.77 94.01
CA THR A 647 -22.53 -19.36 95.23
C THR A 647 -22.47 -18.35 96.37
N MET A 648 -21.93 -17.15 96.11
CA MET A 648 -21.87 -16.08 97.11
C MET A 648 -23.26 -15.60 97.50
N LYS A 649 -24.17 -15.46 96.52
CA LYS A 649 -25.57 -15.05 96.76
C LYS A 649 -26.28 -16.03 97.70
N LYS A 650 -26.08 -17.34 97.51
CA LYS A 650 -26.63 -18.38 98.41
C LYS A 650 -25.97 -18.39 99.78
N LYS A 651 -24.65 -18.19 99.89
CA LYS A 651 -23.95 -18.09 101.19
C LYS A 651 -24.46 -16.91 102.01
N VAL A 652 -24.60 -15.73 101.39
CA VAL A 652 -25.13 -14.53 102.04
C VAL A 652 -26.57 -14.74 102.47
N LYS A 653 -27.42 -15.31 101.60
CA LYS A 653 -28.81 -15.61 101.95
C LYS A 653 -28.91 -16.57 103.14
N LYS A 654 -28.16 -17.66 103.13
CA LYS A 654 -28.12 -18.62 104.24
C LYS A 654 -27.66 -17.97 105.55
N GLN A 655 -26.66 -17.09 105.50
CA GLN A 655 -26.18 -16.38 106.67
C GLN A 655 -27.20 -15.35 107.20
N ILE A 656 -27.97 -14.72 106.31
CA ILE A 656 -29.10 -13.88 106.70
C ILE A 656 -30.19 -14.72 107.37
N ASP A 657 -30.56 -15.87 106.80
CA ASP A 657 -31.58 -16.76 107.36
C ASP A 657 -31.15 -17.28 108.76
N GLU A 658 -29.90 -17.71 108.92
CA GLU A 658 -29.32 -18.13 110.22
C GLU A 658 -29.30 -16.97 111.24
N ASN A 659 -28.97 -15.75 110.81
CA ASN A 659 -29.03 -14.58 111.67
C ASN A 659 -30.47 -14.26 112.09
N ILE A 660 -31.45 -14.39 111.18
CA ILE A 660 -32.87 -14.18 111.50
C ILE A 660 -33.33 -15.20 112.55
N GLU A 661 -33.01 -16.48 112.40
CA GLU A 661 -33.31 -17.51 113.41
C GLU A 661 -32.65 -17.21 114.76
N TYR A 662 -31.38 -16.79 114.75
CA TYR A 662 -30.67 -16.38 115.97
C TYR A 662 -31.34 -15.18 116.66
N PHE A 663 -31.77 -14.16 115.91
CA PHE A 663 -32.49 -13.01 116.45
C PHE A 663 -33.87 -13.39 117.00
N ALA A 664 -34.59 -14.31 116.35
CA ALA A 664 -35.88 -14.80 116.84
C ALA A 664 -35.73 -15.48 118.22
N HIS A 665 -34.71 -16.33 118.40
CA HIS A 665 -34.42 -16.95 119.70
C HIS A 665 -34.07 -15.94 120.81
N LEU A 666 -33.37 -14.85 120.45
CA LEU A 666 -32.95 -13.82 121.40
C LEU A 666 -34.14 -12.97 121.89
N ILE A 667 -35.11 -12.70 121.00
CA ILE A 667 -36.36 -12.00 121.33
C ILE A 667 -37.20 -12.81 122.32
N ASP A 668 -37.35 -14.12 122.10
CA ASP A 668 -38.09 -15.01 123.02
C ASP A 668 -37.44 -15.05 124.41
N HIS A 669 -36.11 -15.06 124.48
CA HIS A 669 -35.38 -15.00 125.76
C HIS A 669 -35.52 -13.67 126.50
N ILE A 670 -35.83 -12.57 125.81
CA ILE A 670 -36.09 -11.25 126.43
C ILE A 670 -37.54 -11.13 126.91
N ARG A 671 -38.51 -11.72 126.18
CA ARG A 671 -39.94 -11.71 126.54
C ARG A 671 -40.22 -12.36 127.89
N ASN A 672 -39.61 -13.50 128.17
CA ASN A 672 -39.87 -14.24 129.42
C ASN A 672 -39.53 -13.43 130.68
N PRO A 673 -38.31 -12.86 130.83
CA PRO A 673 -37.98 -11.97 131.94
C PRO A 673 -38.89 -10.75 132.03
N LEU A 674 -39.26 -10.13 130.91
CA LEU A 674 -40.15 -8.96 130.86
C LEU A 674 -41.56 -9.28 131.35
N ALA A 675 -42.13 -10.42 130.95
CA ALA A 675 -43.42 -10.88 131.45
C ALA A 675 -43.39 -11.14 132.96
N ILE A 676 -42.30 -11.75 133.46
CA ILE A 676 -42.06 -11.94 134.89
C ILE A 676 -41.94 -10.59 135.61
N LEU A 677 -41.16 -9.65 135.07
CA LEU A 677 -40.97 -8.30 135.63
C LEU A 677 -42.30 -7.53 135.67
N SER A 678 -43.10 -7.62 134.61
CA SER A 678 -44.45 -7.02 134.54
C SER A 678 -45.36 -7.56 135.64
N GLY A 679 -45.40 -8.90 135.79
CA GLY A 679 -46.15 -9.55 136.87
C GLY A 679 -45.66 -9.15 138.26
N PHE A 680 -44.35 -9.07 138.47
CA PHE A 680 -43.77 -8.60 139.74
C PHE A 680 -44.16 -7.15 140.04
N ILE A 681 -44.11 -6.25 139.05
CA ILE A 681 -44.51 -4.84 139.22
C ILE A 681 -45.99 -4.73 139.55
N GLN A 682 -46.86 -5.53 138.93
CA GLN A 682 -48.30 -5.52 139.22
C GLN A 682 -48.62 -5.99 140.65
N VAL A 683 -47.91 -7.01 141.15
CA VAL A 683 -48.22 -7.65 142.44
C VAL A 683 -47.52 -7.00 143.63
N LYS A 684 -46.25 -6.60 143.51
CA LYS A 684 -45.42 -6.17 144.67
C LYS A 684 -45.19 -4.68 144.81
N VAL A 685 -45.56 -3.86 143.83
CA VAL A 685 -45.40 -2.40 143.90
C VAL A 685 -46.73 -1.75 144.27
N GLU A 686 -46.75 -0.99 145.36
CA GLU A 686 -47.93 -0.25 145.85
C GLU A 686 -48.34 0.85 144.86
N GLU A 687 -49.64 1.18 144.81
CA GLU A 687 -50.21 2.11 143.83
C GLU A 687 -49.63 3.53 143.96
N GLY A 688 -49.10 4.05 142.84
CA GLY A 688 -48.52 5.39 142.77
C GLY A 688 -47.75 5.65 141.48
N LYS A 689 -47.26 6.89 141.31
CA LYS A 689 -46.54 7.37 140.11
C LYS A 689 -45.38 6.47 139.68
N THR A 690 -44.75 5.75 140.62
CA THR A 690 -43.63 4.84 140.35
C THR A 690 -44.07 3.56 139.65
N LYS A 691 -45.20 2.96 140.06
CA LYS A 691 -45.78 1.77 139.42
C LYS A 691 -46.18 2.05 137.98
N GLU A 692 -46.88 3.17 137.76
CA GLU A 692 -47.25 3.61 136.41
C GLU A 692 -46.04 3.90 135.52
N ARG A 693 -44.96 4.45 136.08
CA ARG A 693 -43.73 4.73 135.32
C ARG A 693 -43.04 3.43 134.89
N LEU A 694 -42.98 2.44 135.77
CA LEU A 694 -42.36 1.15 135.48
C LEU A 694 -43.19 0.32 134.50
N LEU A 695 -44.52 0.28 134.66
CA LEU A 695 -45.42 -0.37 133.69
C LEU A 695 -45.34 0.32 132.34
N ARG A 696 -45.34 1.66 132.28
CA ARG A 696 -45.11 2.39 131.02
C ARG A 696 -43.75 2.07 130.39
N GLN A 697 -42.71 1.79 131.17
CA GLN A 697 -41.42 1.37 130.62
C GLN A 697 -41.46 -0.06 130.08
N VAL A 698 -42.11 -0.99 130.79
CA VAL A 698 -42.33 -2.36 130.31
C VAL A 698 -43.18 -2.38 129.05
N ASP A 699 -44.30 -1.65 129.03
CA ASP A 699 -45.17 -1.51 127.86
C ASP A 699 -44.42 -0.88 126.69
N ARG A 700 -43.57 0.12 126.94
CA ARG A 700 -42.74 0.74 125.89
C ARG A 700 -41.69 -0.24 125.34
N ILE A 701 -41.13 -1.10 126.18
CA ILE A 701 -40.21 -2.17 125.74
C ILE A 701 -40.99 -3.26 124.97
N GLU A 702 -42.18 -3.65 125.43
CA GLU A 702 -43.07 -4.56 124.70
C GLU A 702 -43.52 -3.97 123.35
N GLU A 703 -43.78 -2.67 123.29
CA GLU A 703 -44.16 -1.96 122.07
C GLU A 703 -42.98 -1.91 121.10
N ILE A 704 -41.76 -1.67 121.59
CA ILE A 704 -40.52 -1.80 120.80
C ILE A 704 -40.34 -3.24 120.30
N ILE A 705 -40.57 -4.26 121.14
CA ILE A 705 -40.49 -5.67 120.71
C ILE A 705 -41.59 -6.02 119.70
N LYS A 706 -42.82 -5.52 119.88
CA LYS A 706 -43.91 -5.66 118.89
C LYS A 706 -43.59 -4.94 117.58
N MET A 707 -42.91 -3.80 117.64
CA MET A 707 -42.41 -3.11 116.45
C MET A 707 -41.29 -3.90 115.75
N LEU A 708 -40.41 -4.58 116.50
CA LEU A 708 -39.41 -5.48 115.96
C LEU A 708 -40.04 -6.73 115.32
N ASP A 709 -41.01 -7.37 115.99
CA ASP A 709 -41.77 -8.52 115.46
C ASP A 709 -42.57 -8.16 114.19
N LYS A 710 -43.20 -6.99 114.16
CA LYS A 710 -43.98 -6.52 113.00
C LYS A 710 -43.12 -5.91 111.89
N GLY A 711 -41.82 -5.68 112.11
CA GLY A 711 -41.11 -4.62 111.41
C GLY A 711 -39.73 -4.95 110.85
N TRP A 712 -39.36 -6.21 110.65
CA TRP A 712 -38.14 -6.55 109.90
C TRP A 712 -38.41 -7.26 108.57
N MET A 713 -39.51 -8.00 108.41
CA MET A 713 -39.81 -8.67 107.13
C MET A 713 -40.65 -7.85 106.14
N ASP A 714 -41.39 -6.83 106.58
CA ASP A 714 -42.41 -6.18 105.73
C ASP A 714 -42.20 -4.69 105.44
N THR A 715 -41.14 -4.07 105.97
CA THR A 715 -40.81 -2.66 105.66
C THR A 715 -40.28 -2.51 104.24
N GLU A 716 -40.72 -1.44 103.56
CA GLU A 716 -40.28 -1.11 102.19
C GLU A 716 -38.76 -1.00 102.08
N ASP A 717 -38.09 -0.53 103.14
CA ASP A 717 -36.64 -0.38 103.19
C ASP A 717 -35.89 -1.73 103.29
N THR A 718 -36.41 -2.73 103.99
CA THR A 718 -35.82 -4.09 103.97
C THR A 718 -36.09 -4.77 102.63
N LYS A 719 -37.28 -4.59 102.05
CA LYS A 719 -37.58 -5.03 100.67
C LYS A 719 -36.69 -4.31 99.64
N ARG A 720 -36.35 -3.03 99.86
CA ARG A 720 -35.40 -2.25 99.05
C ARG A 720 -33.97 -2.74 99.23
N PHE A 721 -33.56 -3.03 100.46
CA PHE A 721 -32.23 -3.53 100.77
C PHE A 721 -32.00 -4.92 100.16
N LEU A 722 -32.97 -5.83 100.28
CA LEU A 722 -32.98 -7.13 99.61
C LEU A 722 -33.04 -6.99 98.07
N LYS A 723 -33.84 -6.06 97.52
CA LYS A 723 -33.83 -5.77 96.06
C LYS A 723 -32.52 -5.17 95.55
N LYS A 724 -31.79 -4.44 96.39
CA LYS A 724 -30.56 -3.73 95.99
C LYS A 724 -29.33 -4.64 96.02
N TYR A 725 -29.37 -5.74 96.76
CA TYR A 725 -28.28 -6.71 96.86
C TYR A 725 -28.61 -8.12 96.33
N GLY A 726 -29.80 -8.29 95.74
CA GLY A 726 -30.11 -9.37 94.78
C GLY A 726 -31.07 -10.43 95.29
#